data_AF-A0A7G2DZE0-F1
#
_entry.id   AF-A0A7G2DZE0-F1
#
_cell.length_a   1.000
_cell.length_b   1.000
_cell.length_c   1.000
_cell.angle_alpha   90.00
_cell.angle_beta   90.00
_cell.angle_gamma   90.00
#
_symmetry.space_group_name_H-M   'P 1'
#
loop_
_entity.id
_entity.type
_entity.pdbx_description
1 polymer ?
#
loop_
_entity_poly.entity_id
_entity_poly.type
_entity_poly.pdbx_seq_one_letter_code
_entity_poly.pdbx_strand_id
1 'polypeptide(L)'
;MRSVLPDVEKACSMLLQKKLIYNKYDEVGIVVFGTEETGNELAREIGGYENVTVLRNIRVVDEIAAEHVKQLPRGTVAGDFLDALIVGMDMLIKMYGNAHKGKKRMCLITNAACPTKDPFEGTKDDQVSTIAMKMAAEGIKMESIVMRSNLSGDAHERVIEENDHLLKLFSSNAIAKTVNVDSPLSLLGSLKTRRVAPVTLFRGDLEINPTMKIKVWVYKKVAEERLPTLKMYSDKAPPTDKFAKHEVKVDYDYKVTAESTEVIAPEERIKGFRYGPQVIPISPDQIETLKFKTDKGMKLLGFTEASNILRHYYMKDVNIVVPDPSKEKSVLAVSAIAREMKETNKVAIVRCVWRNGQGNVVVGVLTPNVSERDDTPDSFYFNVLPFAEDVREFPFPSFNKLPSSWKPDEQQQAVADNLVKMLDLAPSAEEEVLKPDLTPNPVLQRFYEYLELKSKSTDATLPPMDGTFKRLMEQDPELSSNNKSIMDTFRGSFEVKENPKLKKASKRLLRDKPSGSDDEDNRMITYDAKENKIDIVGDANPIQDFEAMISRRDKTDWTEKAITQMKNLIMKLVENCTDEGDKALECVLALRKGCVLEQEPKQFNEFLNHLFKLCQERNLSHLLEHFTSKKITLIPKSEAADSDIVDENAGDFIVKQEFSCVAKHWSSITTAPYFTNSFETRPNLLFFFKEADRFFVVTVPKPNRRPNKSVSHTSSQILDSYQTPYPKHSCFTIKTESVHGLICFQRGTKPIVWNPTMRKFKPLRKPDKSWESLTVFLGYDPLERTHKVVAMPCDKASDECRILTLGSADQESWRTVKTNYKHHPSRGNRKNNYGPCRCINGVLYYLAEIDRHRLIGKFAFLGHSNVKNSLPMWVLEGEKKGEWSTYNFLPLSHYDRRLEFHFKLIGVADKGFRQRNGLGEDKPLRGIQYSPNHVETLLSL
;
A
#
# COMPACT_ATOMS: atom_id res chain seq x y z
N MET A 1 -19.51 -33.52 30.78
CA MET A 1 -18.96 -32.21 31.19
C MET A 1 -17.62 -32.26 31.93
N ARG A 2 -17.27 -33.30 32.71
CA ARG A 2 -16.05 -33.28 33.57
C ARG A 2 -14.73 -32.94 32.86
N SER A 3 -14.53 -33.44 31.65
CA SER A 3 -13.33 -33.14 30.83
C SER A 3 -13.26 -31.69 30.36
N VAL A 4 -14.42 -31.02 30.27
CA VAL A 4 -14.59 -29.67 29.71
C VAL A 4 -14.73 -28.60 30.81
N LEU A 5 -14.99 -29.01 32.06
CA LEU A 5 -15.15 -28.08 33.19
C LEU A 5 -13.99 -27.08 33.33
N PRO A 6 -12.70 -27.44 33.22
CA PRO A 6 -11.60 -26.47 33.31
C PRO A 6 -11.69 -25.36 32.24
N ASP A 7 -12.14 -25.70 31.02
CA ASP A 7 -12.34 -24.73 29.95
C ASP A 7 -13.53 -23.80 30.26
N VAL A 8 -14.60 -24.34 30.87
CA VAL A 8 -15.76 -23.56 31.32
C VAL A 8 -15.39 -22.62 32.46
N GLU A 9 -14.64 -23.09 33.46
CA GLU A 9 -14.13 -22.28 34.58
C GLU A 9 -13.31 -21.11 34.06
N LYS A 10 -12.38 -21.37 33.14
CA LYS A 10 -11.56 -20.34 32.49
C LYS A 10 -12.42 -19.34 31.70
N ALA A 11 -13.34 -19.83 30.86
CA ALA A 11 -14.15 -18.97 30.02
C ALA A 11 -15.11 -18.08 30.83
N CYS A 12 -15.73 -18.63 31.87
CA CYS A 12 -16.60 -17.88 32.78
C CYS A 12 -15.80 -16.90 33.67
N SER A 13 -14.61 -17.29 34.15
CA SER A 13 -13.72 -16.38 34.90
C SER A 13 -13.34 -15.17 34.04
N MET A 14 -12.94 -15.39 32.79
CA MET A 14 -12.62 -14.32 31.85
C MET A 14 -13.82 -13.41 31.56
N LEU A 15 -15.03 -13.98 31.46
CA LEU A 15 -16.26 -13.21 31.26
C LEU A 15 -16.51 -12.27 32.45
N LEU A 16 -16.42 -12.77 33.68
CA LEU A 16 -16.65 -11.96 34.89
C LEU A 16 -15.61 -10.85 35.05
N GLN A 17 -14.33 -11.15 34.78
CA GLN A 17 -13.27 -10.14 34.82
C GLN A 17 -13.51 -9.01 33.81
N LYS A 18 -13.90 -9.35 32.59
CA LYS A 18 -14.21 -8.33 31.57
C LYS A 18 -15.44 -7.52 31.94
N LYS A 19 -16.44 -8.10 32.62
CA LYS A 19 -17.57 -7.36 33.18
C LYS A 19 -17.11 -6.36 34.24
N LEU A 20 -16.23 -6.76 35.16
CA LEU A 20 -15.61 -5.88 36.15
C LEU A 20 -14.92 -4.67 35.49
N ILE A 21 -14.19 -4.90 34.39
CA ILE A 21 -13.43 -3.86 33.67
C ILE A 21 -14.36 -2.91 32.90
N TYR A 22 -15.35 -3.44 32.18
CA TYR A 22 -16.16 -2.65 31.25
C TYR A 22 -17.36 -1.95 31.89
N ASN A 23 -17.99 -2.55 32.91
CA ASN A 23 -19.15 -1.97 33.56
C ASN A 23 -19.19 -2.28 35.06
N LYS A 24 -19.03 -1.23 35.89
CA LYS A 24 -19.01 -1.33 37.35
C LYS A 24 -20.36 -1.72 37.98
N TYR A 25 -21.43 -1.72 37.20
CA TYR A 25 -22.79 -1.99 37.67
C TYR A 25 -23.39 -3.28 37.08
N ASP A 26 -22.59 -4.09 36.39
CA ASP A 26 -23.07 -5.40 35.95
C ASP A 26 -23.32 -6.30 37.18
N GLU A 27 -24.51 -6.89 37.24
CA GLU A 27 -24.92 -7.81 38.30
C GLU A 27 -24.98 -9.24 37.76
N VAL A 28 -24.43 -10.20 38.50
CA VAL A 28 -24.30 -11.61 38.08
C VAL A 28 -24.66 -12.53 39.24
N GLY A 29 -25.54 -13.50 38.96
CA GLY A 29 -25.77 -14.69 39.78
C GLY A 29 -25.18 -15.93 39.12
N ILE A 30 -24.79 -16.92 39.93
CA ILE A 30 -24.17 -18.16 39.47
C ILE A 30 -24.98 -19.34 40.01
N VAL A 31 -25.53 -20.13 39.09
CA VAL A 31 -26.28 -21.36 39.39
C VAL A 31 -25.53 -22.52 38.75
N VAL A 32 -25.32 -23.59 39.52
CA VAL A 32 -24.73 -24.85 39.07
C VAL A 32 -25.74 -25.97 39.26
N PHE A 33 -25.72 -26.95 38.37
CA PHE A 33 -26.62 -28.10 38.41
C PHE A 33 -25.85 -29.40 38.21
N GLY A 34 -26.37 -30.49 38.77
CA GLY A 34 -25.70 -31.79 38.88
C GLY A 34 -24.83 -31.93 40.14
N THR A 35 -24.97 -31.04 41.13
CA THR A 35 -24.28 -31.16 42.43
C THR A 35 -24.95 -32.22 43.30
N GLU A 36 -24.19 -32.87 44.19
CA GLU A 36 -24.77 -33.82 45.17
C GLU A 36 -25.67 -33.10 46.18
N GLU A 37 -25.30 -31.86 46.52
CA GLU A 37 -26.09 -31.01 47.39
C GLU A 37 -27.14 -30.23 46.58
N THR A 38 -28.25 -29.89 47.24
CA THR A 38 -29.27 -28.99 46.71
C THR A 38 -29.28 -27.71 47.54
N GLY A 39 -28.94 -26.59 46.91
CA GLY A 39 -28.81 -25.29 47.57
C GLY A 39 -29.53 -24.19 46.81
N ASN A 40 -30.85 -24.25 46.73
CA ASN A 40 -31.67 -23.21 46.08
C ASN A 40 -32.94 -22.89 46.89
N GLU A 41 -33.46 -21.68 46.76
CA GLU A 41 -34.63 -21.22 47.54
C GLU A 41 -35.91 -21.99 47.20
N LEU A 42 -36.13 -22.31 45.92
CA LEU A 42 -37.33 -23.02 45.45
C LEU A 42 -37.44 -24.42 46.05
N ALA A 43 -36.34 -25.17 46.11
CA ALA A 43 -36.29 -26.49 46.74
C ALA A 43 -36.66 -26.44 48.23
N ARG A 44 -36.31 -25.34 48.91
CA ARG A 44 -36.60 -25.15 50.33
C ARG A 44 -38.03 -24.68 50.60
N GLU A 45 -38.63 -23.93 49.67
CA GLU A 45 -39.98 -23.37 49.79
C GLU A 45 -41.07 -24.36 49.35
N ILE A 46 -40.88 -25.03 48.21
CA ILE A 46 -41.92 -25.82 47.53
C ILE A 46 -41.56 -27.31 47.45
N GLY A 47 -40.27 -27.65 47.64
CA GLY A 47 -39.75 -28.98 47.33
C GLY A 47 -39.47 -29.18 45.84
N GLY A 48 -38.63 -30.14 45.49
CA GLY A 48 -38.17 -30.37 44.12
C GLY A 48 -36.89 -29.59 43.76
N TYR A 49 -36.61 -29.42 42.46
CA TYR A 49 -35.40 -28.74 41.95
C TYR A 49 -34.09 -29.26 42.57
N GLU A 50 -34.02 -30.57 42.77
CA GLU A 50 -32.88 -31.27 43.37
C GLU A 50 -31.62 -31.19 42.50
N ASN A 51 -30.46 -31.27 43.14
CA ASN A 51 -29.14 -31.23 42.51
C ASN A 51 -28.82 -29.89 41.82
N VAL A 52 -29.54 -28.82 42.20
CA VAL A 52 -29.28 -27.44 41.74
C VAL A 52 -28.84 -26.59 42.93
N THR A 53 -27.70 -25.93 42.80
CA THR A 53 -27.09 -25.09 43.85
C THR A 53 -26.80 -23.70 43.33
N VAL A 54 -27.22 -22.68 44.08
CA VAL A 54 -26.90 -21.29 43.82
C VAL A 54 -25.59 -20.95 44.54
N LEU A 55 -24.48 -20.92 43.79
CA LEU A 55 -23.17 -20.54 44.35
C LEU A 55 -23.11 -19.08 44.74
N ARG A 56 -23.84 -18.23 44.01
CA ARG A 56 -23.86 -16.79 44.25
C ARG A 56 -25.20 -16.21 43.83
N ASN A 57 -25.87 -15.51 44.75
CA ASN A 57 -27.03 -14.69 44.45
C ASN A 57 -26.67 -13.51 43.54
N ILE A 58 -27.64 -13.00 42.78
CA ILE A 58 -27.45 -11.87 41.87
C ILE A 58 -26.97 -10.65 42.67
N ARG A 59 -25.73 -10.21 42.39
CA ARG A 59 -25.11 -9.03 42.98
C ARG A 59 -24.13 -8.42 41.99
N VAL A 60 -23.74 -7.16 42.21
CA VAL A 60 -22.69 -6.48 41.44
C VAL A 60 -21.44 -7.36 41.38
N VAL A 61 -20.81 -7.46 40.20
CA VAL A 61 -19.61 -8.25 40.00
C VAL A 61 -18.46 -7.69 40.83
N ASP A 62 -17.82 -8.56 41.61
CA ASP A 62 -16.64 -8.30 42.41
C ASP A 62 -15.57 -9.38 42.12
N GLU A 63 -14.41 -9.26 42.76
CA GLU A 63 -13.32 -10.25 42.61
C GLU A 63 -13.71 -11.64 43.11
N ILE A 64 -14.52 -11.70 44.16
CA ILE A 64 -15.04 -12.95 44.76
C ILE A 64 -15.90 -13.72 43.74
N ALA A 65 -16.64 -13.04 42.86
CA ALA A 65 -17.41 -13.66 41.79
C ALA A 65 -16.52 -14.49 40.87
N ALA A 66 -15.36 -13.91 40.50
CA ALA A 66 -14.40 -14.59 39.62
C ALA A 66 -13.73 -15.77 40.33
N GLU A 67 -13.51 -15.69 41.64
CA GLU A 67 -12.94 -16.79 42.43
C GLU A 67 -13.89 -17.99 42.54
N HIS A 68 -15.18 -17.78 42.79
CA HIS A 68 -16.17 -18.88 42.83
C HIS A 68 -16.25 -19.67 41.51
N VAL A 69 -15.96 -19.02 40.39
CA VAL A 69 -15.97 -19.67 39.06
C VAL A 69 -14.66 -20.39 38.74
N LYS A 70 -13.55 -20.06 39.41
CA LYS A 70 -12.28 -20.78 39.24
C LYS A 70 -12.29 -22.17 39.86
N GLN A 71 -13.23 -22.45 40.76
CA GLN A 71 -13.35 -23.72 41.47
C GLN A 71 -14.82 -24.17 41.48
N LEU A 72 -15.34 -24.56 40.31
CA LEU A 72 -16.72 -25.04 40.26
C LEU A 72 -16.82 -26.44 40.90
N PRO A 73 -17.89 -26.72 41.68
CA PRO A 73 -18.07 -28.01 42.32
C PRO A 73 -18.23 -29.10 41.27
N ARG A 74 -17.52 -30.22 41.45
CA ARG A 74 -17.57 -31.36 40.54
C ARG A 74 -18.61 -32.37 41.02
N GLY A 75 -19.81 -32.24 40.47
CA GLY A 75 -20.91 -33.15 40.74
C GLY A 75 -20.69 -34.60 40.25
N THR A 76 -21.35 -35.54 40.92
CA THR A 76 -21.46 -36.96 40.51
C THR A 76 -22.83 -37.33 39.97
N VAL A 77 -23.83 -36.47 40.15
CA VAL A 77 -25.24 -36.72 39.83
C VAL A 77 -25.62 -36.06 38.50
N ALA A 78 -26.56 -36.67 37.78
CA ALA A 78 -27.16 -36.04 36.60
C ALA A 78 -28.02 -34.84 37.03
N GLY A 79 -27.75 -33.67 36.46
CA GLY A 79 -28.53 -32.47 36.71
C GLY A 79 -29.48 -32.16 35.56
N ASP A 80 -30.72 -31.81 35.89
CA ASP A 80 -31.71 -31.34 34.92
C ASP A 80 -31.45 -29.85 34.62
N PHE A 81 -31.22 -29.54 33.34
CA PHE A 81 -31.01 -28.16 32.93
C PHE A 81 -32.30 -27.33 32.96
N LEU A 82 -33.49 -27.94 32.82
CA LEU A 82 -34.77 -27.25 32.93
C LEU A 82 -35.00 -26.75 34.36
N ASP A 83 -34.70 -27.59 35.37
CA ASP A 83 -34.73 -27.19 36.78
C ASP A 83 -33.79 -26.00 37.04
N ALA A 84 -32.57 -26.05 36.49
CA ALA A 84 -31.60 -24.97 36.60
C ALA A 84 -32.06 -23.66 35.95
N LEU A 85 -32.72 -23.74 34.78
CA LEU A 85 -33.30 -22.58 34.10
C LEU A 85 -34.45 -21.96 34.91
N ILE A 86 -35.30 -22.78 35.52
CA ILE A 86 -36.40 -22.31 36.38
C ILE A 86 -35.85 -21.60 37.61
N VAL A 87 -34.85 -22.19 38.29
CA VAL A 87 -34.17 -21.55 39.44
C VAL A 87 -33.52 -20.23 39.03
N GLY A 88 -32.80 -20.18 37.90
CA GLY A 88 -32.19 -18.95 37.39
C GLY A 88 -33.22 -17.87 37.01
N MET A 89 -34.36 -18.29 36.45
CA MET A 89 -35.48 -17.41 36.13
C MET A 89 -36.14 -16.84 37.39
N ASP A 90 -36.37 -17.66 38.43
CA ASP A 90 -36.92 -17.22 39.73
C ASP A 90 -36.01 -16.18 40.38
N MET A 91 -34.70 -16.41 40.39
CA MET A 91 -33.73 -15.43 40.90
C MET A 91 -33.84 -14.07 40.19
N LEU A 92 -33.99 -14.07 38.85
CA LEU A 92 -34.16 -12.84 38.06
C LEU A 92 -35.50 -12.16 38.33
N ILE A 93 -36.57 -12.92 38.50
CA ILE A 93 -37.92 -12.40 38.78
C ILE A 93 -37.99 -11.82 40.19
N LYS A 94 -37.48 -12.51 41.22
CA LYS A 94 -37.47 -12.02 42.61
C LYS A 94 -36.67 -10.73 42.78
N MET A 95 -35.49 -10.65 42.13
CA MET A 95 -34.61 -9.49 42.29
C MET A 95 -35.12 -8.23 41.59
N TYR A 96 -35.71 -8.36 40.40
CA TYR A 96 -36.09 -7.20 39.59
C TYR A 96 -37.61 -7.00 39.46
N GLY A 97 -38.43 -7.99 39.82
CA GLY A 97 -39.88 -7.95 39.75
C GLY A 97 -40.43 -7.37 38.43
N ASN A 98 -41.53 -6.62 38.55
CA ASN A 98 -42.12 -5.84 37.45
C ASN A 98 -41.32 -4.57 37.11
N ALA A 99 -40.27 -4.23 37.87
CA ALA A 99 -39.40 -3.13 37.53
C ALA A 99 -38.51 -3.58 36.37
N HIS A 100 -38.90 -3.23 35.14
CA HIS A 100 -38.16 -3.48 33.89
C HIS A 100 -36.85 -2.66 33.81
N LYS A 101 -36.09 -2.58 34.90
CA LYS A 101 -34.81 -1.88 34.97
C LYS A 101 -33.71 -2.84 34.57
N GLY A 102 -33.11 -2.60 33.41
CA GLY A 102 -31.93 -3.32 32.93
C GLY A 102 -32.25 -4.42 31.92
N LYS A 103 -31.18 -4.99 31.34
CA LYS A 103 -31.28 -6.08 30.35
C LYS A 103 -31.09 -7.42 31.07
N LYS A 104 -32.16 -8.18 31.26
CA LYS A 104 -32.12 -9.52 31.86
C LYS A 104 -31.59 -10.54 30.84
N ARG A 105 -30.55 -11.31 31.19
CA ARG A 105 -29.96 -12.35 30.32
C ARG A 105 -29.58 -13.57 31.14
N MET A 106 -29.89 -14.75 30.60
CA MET A 106 -29.51 -16.05 31.12
C MET A 106 -28.59 -16.76 30.12
N CYS A 107 -27.51 -17.36 30.62
CA CYS A 107 -26.52 -18.08 29.82
C CYS A 107 -26.40 -19.50 30.37
N LEU A 108 -26.83 -20.49 29.58
CA LEU A 108 -26.75 -21.90 29.93
C LEU A 108 -25.51 -22.50 29.26
N ILE A 109 -24.66 -23.19 30.01
CA ILE A 109 -23.51 -23.95 29.48
C ILE A 109 -23.74 -25.41 29.86
N THR A 110 -23.85 -26.29 28.86
CA THR A 110 -24.18 -27.71 29.07
C THR A 110 -23.59 -28.60 27.98
N ASN A 111 -23.47 -29.91 28.20
CA ASN A 111 -23.27 -30.88 27.12
C ASN A 111 -24.60 -31.45 26.58
N ALA A 112 -25.72 -31.08 27.19
CA ALA A 112 -27.07 -31.55 26.83
C ALA A 112 -27.19 -33.09 26.76
N ALA A 113 -26.39 -33.82 27.56
CA ALA A 113 -26.32 -35.28 27.51
C ALA A 113 -26.99 -35.98 28.69
N CYS A 114 -27.53 -35.23 29.65
CA CYS A 114 -28.27 -35.79 30.79
C CYS A 114 -29.78 -35.77 30.51
N PRO A 115 -30.53 -36.80 30.91
CA PRO A 115 -31.98 -36.81 30.75
C PRO A 115 -32.63 -35.73 31.61
N THR A 116 -33.65 -35.08 31.05
CA THR A 116 -34.54 -34.14 31.75
C THR A 116 -35.67 -34.91 32.42
N LYS A 117 -36.16 -34.40 33.56
CA LYS A 117 -37.28 -34.99 34.29
C LYS A 117 -38.58 -34.78 33.52
N ASP A 118 -39.50 -35.73 33.63
CA ASP A 118 -40.85 -35.56 33.09
C ASP A 118 -41.64 -34.55 33.94
N PRO A 119 -42.40 -33.63 33.31
CA PRO A 119 -43.21 -32.67 34.04
C PRO A 119 -44.36 -33.37 34.77
N PHE A 120 -44.82 -32.76 35.86
CA PHE A 120 -45.98 -33.25 36.61
C PHE A 120 -47.29 -33.24 35.80
N GLU A 121 -47.41 -32.32 34.84
CA GLU A 121 -48.55 -32.18 33.94
C GLU A 121 -48.08 -31.70 32.55
N GLY A 122 -48.67 -32.25 31.48
CA GLY A 122 -48.34 -31.92 30.09
C GLY A 122 -47.12 -32.67 29.54
N THR A 123 -46.64 -32.24 28.36
CA THR A 123 -45.42 -32.75 27.74
C THR A 123 -44.21 -31.86 28.08
N LYS A 124 -42.99 -32.37 27.87
CA LYS A 124 -41.76 -31.57 28.00
C LYS A 124 -41.77 -30.35 27.07
N ASP A 125 -42.37 -30.48 25.89
CA ASP A 125 -42.53 -29.40 24.93
C ASP A 125 -43.46 -28.30 25.46
N ASP A 126 -44.55 -28.67 26.13
CA ASP A 126 -45.48 -27.74 26.78
C ASP A 126 -44.78 -26.99 27.92
N GLN A 127 -43.96 -27.71 28.70
CA GLN A 127 -43.17 -27.11 29.78
C GLN A 127 -42.17 -26.09 29.22
N VAL A 128 -41.39 -26.45 28.20
CA VAL A 128 -40.43 -25.55 27.55
C VAL A 128 -41.14 -24.34 26.93
N SER A 129 -42.28 -24.55 26.27
CA SER A 129 -43.08 -23.47 25.70
C SER A 129 -43.58 -22.51 26.77
N THR A 130 -44.03 -23.04 27.91
CA THR A 130 -44.46 -22.24 29.06
C THR A 130 -43.31 -21.43 29.66
N ILE A 131 -42.13 -22.04 29.82
CA ILE A 131 -40.93 -21.34 30.31
C ILE A 131 -40.54 -20.25 29.31
N ALA A 132 -40.51 -20.54 28.01
CA ALA A 132 -40.16 -19.59 26.98
C ALA A 132 -41.12 -18.39 26.94
N MET A 133 -42.43 -18.62 27.03
CA MET A 133 -43.43 -17.54 27.11
C MET A 133 -43.23 -16.67 28.37
N LYS A 134 -42.97 -17.27 29.53
CA LYS A 134 -42.66 -16.52 30.77
C LYS A 134 -41.37 -15.71 30.62
N MET A 135 -40.33 -16.28 30.02
CA MET A 135 -39.07 -15.57 29.75
C MET A 135 -39.30 -14.38 28.82
N ALA A 136 -40.13 -14.53 27.78
CA ALA A 136 -40.49 -13.45 26.87
C ALA A 136 -41.28 -12.34 27.57
N ALA A 137 -42.27 -12.70 28.40
CA ALA A 137 -43.07 -11.75 29.19
C ALA A 137 -42.20 -10.93 30.15
N GLU A 138 -41.20 -11.56 30.76
CA GLU A 138 -40.24 -10.92 31.68
C GLU A 138 -39.07 -10.21 30.96
N GLY A 139 -39.01 -10.28 29.63
CA GLY A 139 -37.94 -9.67 28.82
C GLY A 139 -36.56 -10.34 29.00
N ILE A 140 -36.52 -11.61 29.42
CA ILE A 140 -35.29 -12.38 29.65
C ILE A 140 -34.81 -12.97 28.32
N LYS A 141 -33.55 -12.70 27.97
CA LYS A 141 -32.89 -13.30 26.79
C LYS A 141 -32.07 -14.52 27.19
N MET A 142 -32.18 -15.61 26.43
CA MET A 142 -31.46 -16.85 26.69
C MET A 142 -30.36 -17.09 25.66
N GLU A 143 -29.22 -17.59 26.12
CA GLU A 143 -28.20 -18.16 25.24
C GLU A 143 -27.73 -19.49 25.80
N SER A 144 -27.85 -20.54 25.00
CA SER A 144 -27.44 -21.90 25.33
C SER A 144 -26.17 -22.23 24.57
N ILE A 145 -25.11 -22.54 25.29
CA ILE A 145 -23.83 -22.97 24.74
C ILE A 145 -23.71 -24.46 25.01
N VAL A 146 -23.79 -25.24 23.95
CA VAL A 146 -23.72 -26.70 24.01
C VAL A 146 -22.30 -27.12 23.61
N MET A 147 -21.56 -27.72 24.55
CA MET A 147 -20.22 -28.23 24.29
C MET A 147 -20.17 -29.73 24.58
N ARG A 148 -19.96 -30.52 23.53
CA ARG A 148 -19.86 -31.98 23.60
C ARG A 148 -18.39 -32.38 23.43
N SER A 149 -17.86 -33.12 24.39
CA SER A 149 -16.70 -33.97 24.14
C SER A 149 -17.17 -35.22 23.40
N ASN A 150 -16.39 -35.81 22.48
CA ASN A 150 -16.76 -37.04 21.74
C ASN A 150 -17.39 -38.10 22.67
N LEU A 151 -18.71 -38.24 22.62
CA LEU A 151 -19.49 -39.22 23.38
C LEU A 151 -19.96 -40.26 22.38
N SER A 152 -19.51 -41.52 22.52
CA SER A 152 -19.92 -42.63 21.68
C SER A 152 -20.99 -43.49 22.37
N GLY A 153 -22.12 -43.74 21.69
CA GLY A 153 -23.14 -44.73 22.06
C GLY A 153 -24.61 -44.32 21.80
N ASP A 154 -25.38 -45.22 21.19
CA ASP A 154 -26.80 -45.03 20.76
C ASP A 154 -27.76 -44.55 21.87
N ALA A 155 -27.53 -44.93 23.13
CA ALA A 155 -28.41 -44.53 24.23
C ALA A 155 -28.25 -43.05 24.62
N HIS A 156 -27.07 -42.47 24.38
CA HIS A 156 -26.82 -41.05 24.62
C HIS A 156 -27.35 -40.20 23.46
N GLU A 157 -27.38 -40.76 22.25
CA GLU A 157 -27.83 -40.07 21.04
C GLU A 157 -29.31 -39.68 21.12
N ARG A 158 -30.20 -40.56 21.56
CA ARG A 158 -31.64 -40.25 21.74
C ARG A 158 -31.90 -39.12 22.75
N VAL A 159 -31.19 -39.14 23.89
CA VAL A 159 -31.31 -38.09 24.93
C VAL A 159 -30.74 -36.77 24.41
N ILE A 160 -29.66 -36.82 23.63
CA ILE A 160 -29.06 -35.66 22.99
C ILE A 160 -30.01 -35.04 21.97
N GLU A 161 -30.64 -35.86 21.12
CA GLU A 161 -31.61 -35.41 20.12
C GLU A 161 -32.84 -34.76 20.77
N GLU A 162 -33.38 -35.38 21.82
CA GLU A 162 -34.49 -34.84 22.61
C GLU A 162 -34.10 -33.49 23.22
N ASN A 163 -32.95 -33.40 23.90
CA ASN A 163 -32.50 -32.15 24.50
C ASN A 163 -32.19 -31.07 23.47
N ASP A 164 -31.65 -31.41 22.31
CA ASP A 164 -31.44 -30.47 21.19
C ASP A 164 -32.76 -29.96 20.63
N HIS A 165 -33.78 -30.82 20.56
CA HIS A 165 -35.13 -30.42 20.19
C HIS A 165 -35.70 -29.42 21.20
N LEU A 166 -35.62 -29.73 22.50
CA LEU A 166 -36.08 -28.85 23.59
C LEU A 166 -35.34 -27.51 23.59
N LEU A 167 -34.02 -27.50 23.40
CA LEU A 167 -33.23 -26.27 23.32
C LEU A 167 -33.59 -25.42 22.09
N LYS A 168 -33.91 -26.04 20.96
CA LYS A 168 -34.39 -25.34 19.76
C LYS A 168 -35.78 -24.75 19.96
N LEU A 169 -36.66 -25.45 20.68
CA LEU A 169 -38.04 -25.02 20.94
C LEU A 169 -38.12 -23.68 21.69
N PHE A 170 -37.16 -23.36 22.56
CA PHE A 170 -37.07 -22.05 23.20
C PHE A 170 -37.01 -20.88 22.19
N SER A 171 -36.42 -21.08 21.00
CA SER A 171 -36.27 -20.02 19.99
C SER A 171 -37.55 -19.67 19.22
N SER A 172 -38.60 -20.47 19.39
CA SER A 172 -39.93 -20.24 18.81
C SER A 172 -40.73 -19.21 19.62
N ASN A 173 -40.63 -19.28 20.95
CA ASN A 173 -41.47 -18.50 21.88
C ASN A 173 -40.69 -17.45 22.69
N ALA A 174 -39.36 -17.52 22.71
CA ALA A 174 -38.50 -16.56 23.41
C ALA A 174 -37.33 -16.10 22.53
N ILE A 175 -36.67 -15.00 22.94
CA ILE A 175 -35.40 -14.58 22.36
C ILE A 175 -34.30 -15.49 22.91
N ALA A 176 -34.18 -16.67 22.31
CA ALA A 176 -33.21 -17.70 22.66
C ALA A 176 -32.29 -18.02 21.48
N LYS A 177 -31.00 -18.20 21.75
CA LYS A 177 -30.02 -18.65 20.77
C LYS A 177 -29.27 -19.87 21.31
N THR A 178 -29.21 -20.93 20.53
CA THR A 178 -28.37 -22.11 20.83
C THR A 178 -27.12 -22.05 19.96
N VAL A 179 -25.95 -22.26 20.56
CA VAL A 179 -24.64 -22.28 19.90
C VAL A 179 -23.94 -23.58 20.25
N ASN A 180 -23.69 -24.40 19.24
CA ASN A 180 -22.89 -25.61 19.39
C ASN A 180 -21.41 -25.26 19.26
N VAL A 181 -20.62 -25.75 20.19
CA VAL A 181 -19.21 -25.41 20.37
C VAL A 181 -18.40 -26.69 20.43
N ASP A 182 -17.41 -26.76 19.54
CA ASP A 182 -16.60 -27.97 19.33
C ASP A 182 -15.22 -27.89 20.02
N SER A 183 -14.82 -26.69 20.46
CA SER A 183 -13.50 -26.43 21.04
C SER A 183 -13.53 -25.41 22.18
N PRO A 184 -12.54 -25.43 23.11
CA PRO A 184 -12.40 -24.41 24.15
C PRO A 184 -12.27 -22.98 23.60
N LEU A 185 -11.69 -22.83 22.41
CA LEU A 185 -11.59 -21.54 21.72
C LEU A 185 -12.95 -21.01 21.29
N SER A 186 -13.76 -21.87 20.68
CA SER A 186 -15.12 -21.54 20.27
C SER A 186 -16.01 -21.25 21.48
N LEU A 187 -15.76 -21.89 22.64
CA LEU A 187 -16.42 -21.59 23.91
C LEU A 187 -16.13 -20.15 24.35
N LEU A 188 -14.85 -19.76 24.33
CA LEU A 188 -14.41 -18.41 24.68
C LEU A 188 -15.03 -17.34 23.77
N GLY A 189 -15.12 -17.58 22.46
CA GLY A 189 -15.75 -16.63 21.54
C GLY A 189 -17.27 -16.59 21.63
N SER A 190 -17.93 -17.71 21.98
CA SER A 190 -19.38 -17.75 22.18
C SER A 190 -19.83 -16.86 23.35
N LEU A 191 -19.02 -16.78 24.41
CA LEU A 191 -19.23 -15.89 25.55
C LEU A 191 -18.84 -14.45 25.18
N LYS A 192 -19.75 -13.74 24.50
CA LYS A 192 -19.54 -12.32 24.16
C LYS A 192 -19.29 -11.48 25.43
N THR A 193 -18.05 -11.06 25.57
CA THR A 193 -17.53 -10.35 26.76
C THR A 193 -18.01 -8.90 26.84
N ARG A 194 -18.31 -8.27 25.69
CA ARG A 194 -18.88 -6.93 25.58
C ARG A 194 -20.06 -6.96 24.60
N ARG A 195 -21.28 -6.66 25.07
CA ARG A 195 -22.46 -6.45 24.21
C ARG A 195 -22.90 -4.99 24.27
N VAL A 196 -22.43 -4.20 23.32
CA VAL A 196 -22.86 -2.81 23.16
C VAL A 196 -24.26 -2.79 22.53
N ALA A 197 -25.17 -1.97 23.06
CA ALA A 197 -26.46 -1.77 22.41
C ALA A 197 -26.21 -1.23 20.99
N PRO A 198 -26.83 -1.78 19.94
CA PRO A 198 -26.65 -1.26 18.60
C PRO A 198 -27.15 0.19 18.56
N VAL A 199 -26.24 1.12 18.25
CA VAL A 199 -26.57 2.54 18.08
C VAL A 199 -26.81 2.79 16.60
N THR A 200 -27.92 3.45 16.28
CA THR A 200 -28.21 3.83 14.89
C THR A 200 -27.20 4.86 14.41
N LEU A 201 -26.48 4.53 13.33
CA LEU A 201 -25.65 5.47 12.58
C LEU A 201 -26.52 6.52 11.90
N PHE A 202 -27.67 6.10 11.37
CA PHE A 202 -28.62 6.95 10.66
C PHE A 202 -30.04 6.47 10.89
N ARG A 203 -30.96 7.44 10.97
CA ARG A 203 -32.41 7.26 10.90
C ARG A 203 -32.93 8.30 9.93
N GLY A 204 -33.66 7.86 8.90
CA GLY A 204 -34.15 8.75 7.87
C GLY A 204 -34.83 7.99 6.73
N ASP A 205 -34.96 8.68 5.60
CA ASP A 205 -35.60 8.14 4.40
C ASP A 205 -34.54 7.61 3.42
N LEU A 206 -34.76 6.40 2.92
CA LEU A 206 -34.23 5.91 1.65
C LEU A 206 -35.13 6.44 0.54
N GLU A 207 -34.65 7.45 -0.17
CA GLU A 207 -35.31 8.08 -1.31
C GLU A 207 -35.03 7.26 -2.57
N ILE A 208 -36.04 6.53 -3.05
CA ILE A 208 -35.98 5.80 -4.33
C ILE A 208 -36.20 6.79 -5.49
N ASN A 209 -37.18 7.69 -5.30
CA ASN A 209 -37.43 8.84 -6.16
C ASN A 209 -38.05 9.96 -5.29
N PRO A 210 -38.22 11.21 -5.80
CA PRO A 210 -38.74 12.32 -5.00
C PRO A 210 -40.11 12.07 -4.36
N THR A 211 -40.92 11.17 -4.94
CA THR A 211 -42.26 10.81 -4.46
C THR A 211 -42.29 9.59 -3.52
N MET A 212 -41.34 8.68 -3.64
CA MET A 212 -41.29 7.40 -2.94
C MET A 212 -40.10 7.36 -1.97
N LYS A 213 -40.43 7.41 -0.68
CA LYS A 213 -39.46 7.45 0.43
C LYS A 213 -39.78 6.33 1.42
N ILE A 214 -38.78 5.54 1.77
CA ILE A 214 -38.91 4.40 2.68
C ILE A 214 -38.15 4.72 3.97
N LYS A 215 -38.78 4.59 5.14
CA LYS A 215 -38.12 4.86 6.42
C LYS A 215 -37.20 3.71 6.78
N VAL A 216 -35.91 4.01 6.93
CA VAL A 216 -34.88 3.03 7.23
C VAL A 216 -33.97 3.48 8.36
N TRP A 217 -33.45 2.52 9.11
CA TRP A 217 -32.44 2.70 10.13
C TRP A 217 -31.16 1.99 9.71
N VAL A 218 -30.01 2.62 9.96
CA VAL A 218 -28.70 2.04 9.63
C VAL A 218 -27.95 1.77 10.92
N TYR A 219 -27.46 0.55 11.07
CA TYR A 219 -26.66 0.09 12.19
C TYR A 219 -25.28 -0.37 11.71
N LYS A 220 -24.27 -0.25 12.56
CA LYS A 220 -22.97 -0.91 12.30
C LYS A 220 -23.16 -2.41 12.51
N LYS A 221 -22.84 -3.21 11.48
CA LYS A 221 -22.90 -4.68 11.57
C LYS A 221 -21.58 -5.24 12.09
N VAL A 222 -20.48 -4.70 11.58
CA VAL A 222 -19.11 -4.99 12.03
C VAL A 222 -18.47 -3.69 12.48
N ALA A 223 -17.60 -3.76 13.48
CA ALA A 223 -16.75 -2.65 13.91
C ALA A 223 -15.46 -3.24 14.48
N GLU A 224 -14.33 -2.60 14.17
CA GLU A 224 -13.04 -2.94 14.79
C GLU A 224 -13.09 -2.73 16.31
N GLU A 225 -12.75 -3.77 17.08
CA GLU A 225 -12.56 -3.65 18.53
C GLU A 225 -11.11 -3.24 18.84
N ARG A 226 -10.95 -1.97 19.24
CA ARG A 226 -9.65 -1.39 19.58
C ARG A 226 -9.32 -1.55 21.06
N LEU A 227 -8.03 -1.49 21.38
CA LEU A 227 -7.55 -1.46 22.76
C LEU A 227 -8.11 -0.23 23.51
N PRO A 228 -8.36 -0.34 24.83
CA PRO A 228 -8.72 0.81 25.65
C PRO A 228 -7.64 1.90 25.59
N THR A 229 -8.07 3.17 25.58
CA THR A 229 -7.15 4.30 25.65
C THR A 229 -6.43 4.32 27.00
N LEU A 230 -5.10 4.26 26.97
CA LEU A 230 -4.27 4.37 28.16
C LEU A 230 -4.00 5.84 28.49
N LYS A 231 -4.01 6.17 29.77
CA LYS A 231 -3.64 7.50 30.28
C LYS A 231 -2.22 7.46 30.81
N MET A 232 -1.47 8.54 30.63
CA MET A 232 -0.13 8.67 31.19
C MET A 232 -0.21 9.12 32.64
N TYR A 233 0.40 8.36 33.54
CA TYR A 233 0.51 8.67 34.97
C TYR A 233 1.99 8.86 35.33
N SER A 234 2.27 9.75 36.27
CA SER A 234 3.64 10.00 36.75
C SER A 234 3.92 9.26 38.06
N ASP A 235 4.94 8.41 38.06
CA ASP A 235 5.43 7.71 39.26
C ASP A 235 6.12 8.64 40.28
N LYS A 236 6.43 9.89 39.88
CA LYS A 236 7.12 10.88 40.72
C LYS A 236 6.16 11.73 41.56
N ALA A 237 4.86 11.69 41.29
CA ALA A 237 3.90 12.45 42.05
C ALA A 237 3.65 11.79 43.42
N PRO A 238 3.68 12.55 44.53
CA PRO A 238 3.57 11.97 45.87
C PRO A 238 2.23 11.24 46.03
N PRO A 239 2.23 10.00 46.59
CA PRO A 239 1.02 9.18 46.72
C PRO A 239 0.03 9.70 47.77
N THR A 240 0.37 10.76 48.51
CA THR A 240 -0.36 11.25 49.69
C THR A 240 -1.42 12.32 49.41
N ASP A 241 -1.47 12.89 48.20
CA ASP A 241 -2.47 13.93 47.88
C ASP A 241 -3.74 13.31 47.28
N LYS A 242 -4.82 13.26 48.06
CA LYS A 242 -6.14 12.70 47.67
C LYS A 242 -6.82 13.46 46.53
N PHE A 243 -6.36 14.66 46.18
CA PHE A 243 -6.93 15.51 45.13
C PHE A 243 -6.07 15.60 43.87
N ALA A 244 -4.82 15.14 43.92
CA ALA A 244 -3.98 15.04 42.73
C ALA A 244 -4.48 13.90 41.85
N LYS A 245 -4.74 14.17 40.56
CA LYS A 245 -5.21 13.15 39.61
C LYS A 245 -4.07 12.28 39.05
N HIS A 246 -2.81 12.58 39.40
CA HIS A 246 -1.55 11.95 38.90
C HIS A 246 -1.40 11.84 37.37
N GLU A 247 -2.42 12.24 36.61
CA GLU A 247 -2.50 12.26 35.15
C GLU A 247 -1.63 13.38 34.58
N VAL A 248 -0.74 13.01 33.65
CA VAL A 248 0.16 13.94 32.99
C VAL A 248 -0.62 14.75 31.95
N LYS A 249 -0.63 16.08 32.09
CA LYS A 249 -1.12 17.00 31.05
C LYS A 249 0.03 17.38 30.14
N VAL A 250 -0.20 17.31 28.83
CA VAL A 250 0.76 17.68 27.79
C VAL A 250 0.24 18.92 27.09
N ASP A 251 0.94 20.04 27.25
CA ASP A 251 0.69 21.28 26.53
C ASP A 251 1.77 21.47 25.44
N TYR A 252 1.38 22.01 24.29
CA TYR A 252 2.28 22.19 23.13
C TYR A 252 2.49 23.67 22.81
N ASP A 253 3.75 24.06 22.75
CA ASP A 253 4.17 25.38 22.27
C ASP A 253 4.58 25.30 20.80
N TYR A 254 4.02 26.20 19.98
CA TYR A 254 4.31 26.28 18.54
C TYR A 254 5.25 27.45 18.29
N LYS A 255 6.36 27.16 17.60
CA LYS A 255 7.44 28.11 17.30
C LYS A 255 7.60 28.25 15.79
N VAL A 256 8.06 29.42 15.31
CA VAL A 256 8.23 29.72 13.87
C VAL A 256 9.24 28.77 13.24
N THR A 257 10.36 28.56 13.93
CA THR A 257 11.40 27.59 13.60
C THR A 257 11.86 26.88 14.87
N ALA A 258 12.48 25.71 14.72
CA ALA A 258 12.98 24.92 15.87
C ALA A 258 13.99 25.69 16.74
N GLU A 259 14.68 26.67 16.15
CA GLU A 259 15.70 27.51 16.80
C GLU A 259 15.13 28.80 17.41
N SER A 260 13.90 29.19 17.04
CA SER A 260 13.27 30.40 17.59
C SER A 260 12.83 30.21 19.05
N THR A 261 13.00 31.24 19.87
CA THR A 261 12.48 31.30 21.25
C THR A 261 11.07 31.86 21.33
N GLU A 262 10.58 32.49 20.26
CA GLU A 262 9.25 33.09 20.19
C GLU A 262 8.15 32.03 20.03
N VAL A 263 7.24 32.00 21.00
CA VAL A 263 6.06 31.11 20.98
C VAL A 263 4.89 31.87 20.35
N ILE A 264 4.30 31.28 19.31
CA ILE A 264 3.19 31.88 18.56
C ILE A 264 1.89 31.65 19.31
N ALA A 265 1.14 32.72 19.61
CA ALA A 265 -0.16 32.63 20.27
C ALA A 265 -1.19 31.90 19.37
N PRO A 266 -2.17 31.16 19.93
CA PRO A 266 -3.18 30.46 19.13
C PRO A 266 -3.96 31.35 18.15
N GLU A 267 -4.13 32.62 18.49
CA GLU A 267 -4.88 33.62 17.71
C GLU A 267 -4.14 34.05 16.43
N GLU A 268 -2.81 33.98 16.44
CA GLU A 268 -1.95 34.33 15.30
C GLU A 268 -1.78 33.15 14.32
N ARG A 269 -2.30 31.97 14.67
CA ARG A 269 -2.14 30.75 13.87
C ARG A 269 -3.22 30.67 12.80
N ILE A 270 -2.78 30.61 11.54
CA ILE A 270 -3.67 30.40 10.39
C ILE A 270 -3.38 29.03 9.78
N LYS A 271 -4.44 28.28 9.44
CA LYS A 271 -4.28 26.96 8.83
C LYS A 271 -3.83 27.10 7.37
N GLY A 272 -2.65 26.57 7.06
CA GLY A 272 -2.11 26.51 5.71
C GLY A 272 -2.41 25.16 5.04
N PHE A 273 -2.92 25.20 3.80
CA PHE A 273 -3.10 24.02 2.97
C PHE A 273 -2.03 23.98 1.88
N ARG A 274 -1.41 22.82 1.66
CA ARG A 274 -0.45 22.65 0.57
C ARG A 274 -1.19 22.48 -0.75
N TYR A 275 -0.86 23.32 -1.72
CA TYR A 275 -1.32 23.20 -3.10
C TYR A 275 -0.08 23.13 -4.01
N GLY A 276 0.35 21.90 -4.31
CA GLY A 276 1.65 21.65 -4.91
C GLY A 276 2.78 22.12 -3.99
N PRO A 277 3.77 22.90 -4.49
CA PRO A 277 4.87 23.41 -3.67
C PRO A 277 4.49 24.61 -2.79
N GLN A 278 3.32 25.24 -3.01
CA GLN A 278 2.90 26.44 -2.30
C GLN A 278 2.04 26.10 -1.07
N VAL A 279 2.16 26.89 -0.02
CA VAL A 279 1.28 26.84 1.16
C VAL A 279 0.31 28.00 1.07
N ILE A 280 -0.99 27.70 0.94
CA ILE A 280 -2.06 28.68 0.88
C ILE A 280 -2.68 28.81 2.27
N PRO A 281 -2.52 29.95 2.96
CA PRO A 281 -3.22 30.20 4.21
C PRO A 281 -4.70 30.46 3.93
N ILE A 282 -5.59 29.78 4.67
CA ILE A 282 -7.04 29.98 4.58
C ILE A 282 -7.57 30.24 5.99
N SER A 283 -8.29 31.34 6.18
CA SER A 283 -8.85 31.67 7.49
C SER A 283 -9.97 30.69 7.89
N PRO A 284 -10.27 30.53 9.20
CA PRO A 284 -11.36 29.67 9.66
C PRO A 284 -12.71 29.98 9.00
N ASP A 285 -13.04 31.27 8.85
CA ASP A 285 -14.30 31.74 8.25
C ASP A 285 -14.40 31.39 6.76
N GLN A 286 -13.27 31.51 6.05
CA GLN A 286 -13.17 31.12 4.64
C GLN A 286 -13.31 29.59 4.50
N ILE A 287 -12.68 28.81 5.39
CA ILE A 287 -12.82 27.35 5.42
C ILE A 287 -14.29 26.97 5.61
N GLU A 288 -15.02 27.63 6.52
CA GLU A 288 -16.42 27.34 6.76
C GLU A 288 -17.33 27.68 5.57
N THR A 289 -17.01 28.77 4.86
CA THR A 289 -17.73 29.18 3.65
C THR A 289 -17.46 28.26 2.46
N LEU A 290 -16.20 27.81 2.30
CA LEU A 290 -15.76 26.95 1.20
C LEU A 290 -16.14 25.46 1.40
N LYS A 291 -16.45 25.05 2.63
CA LYS A 291 -16.88 23.68 2.91
C LYS A 291 -18.14 23.32 2.13
N PHE A 292 -18.08 22.17 1.45
CA PHE A 292 -19.24 21.61 0.78
C PHE A 292 -20.31 21.22 1.81
N LYS A 293 -21.45 21.93 1.79
CA LYS A 293 -22.57 21.70 2.71
C LYS A 293 -23.50 20.65 2.12
N THR A 294 -23.80 19.61 2.91
CA THR A 294 -24.69 18.54 2.47
C THR A 294 -25.80 18.28 3.47
N ASP A 295 -26.96 17.92 2.93
CA ASP A 295 -28.12 17.51 3.71
C ASP A 295 -28.07 16.02 4.01
N LYS A 296 -28.46 15.67 5.24
CA LYS A 296 -28.62 14.29 5.68
C LYS A 296 -29.66 13.59 4.81
N GLY A 297 -29.32 12.43 4.29
CA GLY A 297 -30.23 11.64 3.48
C GLY A 297 -29.57 10.45 2.81
N MET A 298 -30.38 9.49 2.40
CA MET A 298 -29.96 8.30 1.67
C MET A 298 -30.74 8.25 0.36
N LYS A 299 -30.06 8.39 -0.78
CA LYS A 299 -30.69 8.50 -2.11
C LYS A 299 -30.21 7.39 -3.02
N LEU A 300 -31.14 6.71 -3.67
CA LEU A 300 -30.82 5.73 -4.72
C LEU A 300 -30.27 6.46 -5.95
N LEU A 301 -29.11 6.00 -6.43
CA LEU A 301 -28.52 6.45 -7.69
C LEU A 301 -28.90 5.52 -8.85
N GLY A 302 -28.99 4.22 -8.59
CA GLY A 302 -29.40 3.24 -9.59
C GLY A 302 -29.15 1.80 -9.15
N PHE A 303 -29.50 0.85 -10.01
CA PHE A 303 -29.22 -0.56 -9.84
C PHE A 303 -28.16 -1.03 -10.83
N THR A 304 -27.36 -2.00 -10.44
CA THR A 304 -26.35 -2.64 -11.29
C THR A 304 -26.29 -4.14 -11.00
N GLU A 305 -25.75 -4.91 -11.93
CA GLU A 305 -25.50 -6.34 -11.72
C GLU A 305 -24.51 -6.55 -10.56
N ALA A 306 -24.74 -7.56 -9.73
CA ALA A 306 -23.86 -7.85 -8.58
C ALA A 306 -22.40 -8.09 -8.99
N SER A 307 -22.17 -8.64 -10.19
CA SER A 307 -20.83 -8.91 -10.74
C SER A 307 -20.01 -7.65 -11.06
N ASN A 308 -20.65 -6.49 -11.20
CA ASN A 308 -19.96 -5.22 -11.43
C ASN A 308 -19.29 -4.68 -10.17
N ILE A 309 -19.72 -5.15 -8.99
CA ILE A 309 -19.18 -4.72 -7.69
C ILE A 309 -18.30 -5.84 -7.12
N LEU A 310 -16.98 -5.65 -7.28
CA LEU A 310 -16.00 -6.62 -6.81
C LEU A 310 -15.76 -6.45 -5.30
N ARG A 311 -15.56 -7.56 -4.58
CA ARG A 311 -15.36 -7.56 -3.13
C ARG A 311 -14.21 -6.65 -2.67
N HIS A 312 -13.16 -6.52 -3.47
CA HIS A 312 -12.00 -5.67 -3.16
C HIS A 312 -12.27 -4.16 -3.34
N TYR A 313 -13.45 -3.75 -3.82
CA TYR A 313 -13.88 -2.36 -3.82
C TYR A 313 -14.47 -1.92 -2.48
N TYR A 314 -14.80 -2.84 -1.58
CA TYR A 314 -15.40 -2.46 -0.30
C TYR A 314 -14.41 -1.66 0.54
N MET A 315 -14.84 -0.46 0.93
CA MET A 315 -14.15 0.44 1.83
C MET A 315 -14.84 0.39 3.20
N LYS A 316 -14.05 0.53 4.28
CA LYS A 316 -14.53 0.62 5.67
C LYS A 316 -15.36 -0.59 6.16
N ASP A 317 -15.87 -0.47 7.39
CA ASP A 317 -16.73 -1.46 8.03
C ASP A 317 -18.11 -1.58 7.35
N VAL A 318 -18.70 -2.78 7.46
CA VAL A 318 -20.03 -3.09 6.94
C VAL A 318 -21.13 -2.54 7.86
N ASN A 319 -22.11 -1.89 7.26
CA ASN A 319 -23.34 -1.47 7.95
C ASN A 319 -24.52 -2.33 7.48
N ILE A 320 -25.57 -2.39 8.29
CA ILE A 320 -26.84 -3.02 7.94
C ILE A 320 -27.95 -1.97 7.91
N VAL A 321 -28.72 -1.97 6.84
CA VAL A 321 -29.89 -1.12 6.64
C VAL A 321 -31.12 -1.96 6.90
N VAL A 322 -31.88 -1.60 7.92
CA VAL A 322 -33.12 -2.27 8.31
C VAL A 322 -34.30 -1.32 8.12
N PRO A 323 -35.49 -1.85 7.78
CA PRO A 323 -36.70 -1.03 7.77
C PRO A 323 -37.01 -0.50 9.18
N ASP A 324 -37.68 0.65 9.27
CA ASP A 324 -38.19 1.13 10.56
C ASP A 324 -39.21 0.12 11.11
N PRO A 325 -38.93 -0.55 12.25
CA PRO A 325 -39.79 -1.59 12.79
C PRO A 325 -41.16 -1.05 13.24
N SER A 326 -41.26 0.27 13.47
CA SER A 326 -42.52 0.93 13.83
C SER A 326 -43.46 1.09 12.63
N LYS A 327 -43.00 0.81 11.40
CA LYS A 327 -43.73 1.07 10.16
C LYS A 327 -43.79 -0.16 9.26
N GLU A 328 -44.89 -0.87 9.34
CA GLU A 328 -45.17 -2.08 8.54
C GLU A 328 -45.01 -1.86 7.03
N LYS A 329 -45.49 -0.72 6.50
CA LYS A 329 -45.33 -0.37 5.07
C LYS A 329 -43.85 -0.28 4.65
N SER A 330 -42.96 0.15 5.55
CA SER A 330 -41.53 0.22 5.26
C SER A 330 -40.89 -1.17 5.29
N VAL A 331 -41.33 -2.05 6.19
CA VAL A 331 -40.92 -3.46 6.23
C VAL A 331 -41.28 -4.17 4.93
N LEU A 332 -42.54 -4.07 4.51
CA LEU A 332 -43.02 -4.66 3.25
C LEU A 332 -42.23 -4.15 2.04
N ALA A 333 -42.00 -2.83 1.96
CA ALA A 333 -41.29 -2.22 0.85
C ALA A 333 -39.81 -2.66 0.77
N VAL A 334 -39.11 -2.74 1.91
CA VAL A 334 -37.73 -3.23 1.97
C VAL A 334 -37.66 -4.70 1.57
N SER A 335 -38.56 -5.54 2.10
CA SER A 335 -38.65 -6.96 1.76
C SER A 335 -38.91 -7.20 0.28
N ALA A 336 -39.86 -6.46 -0.32
CA ALA A 336 -40.14 -6.57 -1.75
C ALA A 336 -38.91 -6.24 -2.60
N ILE A 337 -38.20 -5.15 -2.28
CA ILE A 337 -36.99 -4.75 -3.01
C ILE A 337 -35.85 -5.76 -2.78
N ALA A 338 -35.63 -6.23 -1.55
CA ALA A 338 -34.55 -7.15 -1.23
C ALA A 338 -34.72 -8.51 -1.93
N ARG A 339 -35.94 -9.04 -1.97
CA ARG A 339 -36.23 -10.32 -2.64
C ARG A 339 -36.09 -10.19 -4.16
N GLU A 340 -36.64 -9.14 -4.77
CA GLU A 340 -36.49 -8.87 -6.20
C GLU A 340 -35.02 -8.69 -6.61
N MET A 341 -34.23 -7.97 -5.80
CA MET A 341 -32.80 -7.79 -6.03
C MET A 341 -32.04 -9.13 -5.96
N LYS A 342 -32.44 -10.03 -5.06
CA LYS A 342 -31.85 -11.37 -4.93
C LYS A 342 -32.21 -12.26 -6.14
N GLU A 343 -33.46 -12.23 -6.59
CA GLU A 343 -33.91 -13.00 -7.76
C GLU A 343 -33.28 -12.51 -9.07
N THR A 344 -33.15 -11.19 -9.23
CA THR A 344 -32.54 -10.58 -10.42
C THR A 344 -31.02 -10.47 -10.37
N ASN A 345 -30.38 -10.91 -9.27
CA ASN A 345 -28.93 -10.77 -9.01
C ASN A 345 -28.39 -9.34 -9.16
N LYS A 346 -29.17 -8.37 -8.66
CA LYS A 346 -28.84 -6.93 -8.73
C LYS A 346 -28.52 -6.35 -7.36
N VAL A 347 -27.70 -5.31 -7.38
CA VAL A 347 -27.35 -4.50 -6.21
C VAL A 347 -27.70 -3.03 -6.47
N ALA A 348 -27.96 -2.27 -5.41
CA ALA A 348 -28.36 -0.87 -5.51
C ALA A 348 -27.22 0.06 -5.09
N ILE A 349 -26.93 1.07 -5.90
CA ILE A 349 -25.93 2.10 -5.59
C ILE A 349 -26.64 3.30 -4.97
N VAL A 350 -26.15 3.74 -3.82
CA VAL A 350 -26.80 4.79 -3.02
C VAL A 350 -25.80 5.87 -2.60
N ARG A 351 -26.27 7.12 -2.58
CA ARG A 351 -25.60 8.27 -1.99
C ARG A 351 -26.10 8.46 -0.57
N CYS A 352 -25.19 8.43 0.40
CA CYS A 352 -25.47 8.51 1.82
C CYS A 352 -24.77 9.72 2.47
N VAL A 353 -25.51 10.47 3.27
CA VAL A 353 -25.00 11.50 4.18
C VAL A 353 -25.60 11.24 5.56
N TRP A 354 -24.75 10.94 6.54
CA TRP A 354 -25.21 10.47 7.85
C TRP A 354 -25.69 11.60 8.76
N ARG A 355 -25.07 12.77 8.67
CA ARG A 355 -25.36 13.96 9.52
C ARG A 355 -25.50 15.22 8.66
N ASN A 356 -26.35 16.16 9.11
CA ASN A 356 -26.45 17.48 8.47
C ASN A 356 -25.14 18.23 8.60
N GLY A 357 -24.70 18.89 7.52
CA GLY A 357 -23.44 19.65 7.52
C GLY A 357 -22.18 18.76 7.53
N GLN A 358 -22.32 17.46 7.30
CA GLN A 358 -21.18 16.57 7.09
C GLN A 358 -20.48 16.96 5.77
N GLY A 359 -19.17 17.24 5.83
CA GLY A 359 -18.40 17.64 4.64
C GLY A 359 -18.20 16.52 3.62
N ASN A 360 -18.28 15.25 4.04
CA ASN A 360 -17.99 14.09 3.20
C ASN A 360 -19.28 13.36 2.81
N VAL A 361 -19.51 13.21 1.51
CA VAL A 361 -20.56 12.32 0.98
C VAL A 361 -20.02 10.90 0.91
N VAL A 362 -20.85 9.92 1.26
CA VAL A 362 -20.51 8.50 1.14
C VAL A 362 -21.31 7.93 -0.02
N VAL A 363 -20.64 7.24 -0.95
CA VAL A 363 -21.31 6.39 -1.94
C VAL A 363 -21.12 4.95 -1.51
N GLY A 364 -22.17 4.14 -1.59
CA GLY A 364 -22.08 2.74 -1.22
C GLY A 364 -23.05 1.87 -2.00
N VAL A 365 -22.89 0.57 -1.82
CA VAL A 365 -23.74 -0.46 -2.41
C VAL A 365 -24.63 -1.06 -1.33
N LEU A 366 -25.89 -1.32 -1.69
CA LEU A 366 -26.83 -2.15 -0.94
C LEU A 366 -26.93 -3.52 -1.58
N THR A 367 -26.54 -4.53 -0.81
CA THR A 367 -26.64 -5.94 -1.18
C THR A 367 -27.80 -6.56 -0.41
N PRO A 368 -28.72 -7.29 -1.07
CA PRO A 368 -29.91 -7.84 -0.41
C PRO A 368 -29.53 -8.91 0.63
N ASN A 369 -30.10 -8.80 1.83
CA ASN A 369 -29.98 -9.76 2.91
C ASN A 369 -31.39 -10.25 3.29
N VAL A 370 -31.81 -11.35 2.67
CA VAL A 370 -33.14 -11.95 2.84
C VAL A 370 -33.11 -12.91 4.02
N SER A 371 -34.03 -12.72 4.96
CA SER A 371 -34.18 -13.55 6.15
C SER A 371 -34.88 -14.87 5.81
N GLU A 372 -34.45 -15.97 6.44
CA GLU A 372 -35.09 -17.28 6.29
C GLU A 372 -36.34 -17.43 7.17
N ARG A 373 -36.44 -16.65 8.24
CA ARG A 373 -37.58 -16.66 9.17
C ARG A 373 -38.58 -15.57 8.79
N ASP A 374 -39.87 -15.90 8.81
CA ASP A 374 -40.96 -14.95 8.55
C ASP A 374 -41.09 -13.86 9.63
N ASP A 375 -40.58 -14.12 10.84
CA ASP A 375 -40.60 -13.18 11.96
C ASP A 375 -39.53 -12.08 11.88
N THR A 376 -38.55 -12.22 10.96
CA THR A 376 -37.40 -11.33 10.87
C THR A 376 -37.46 -10.55 9.57
N PRO A 377 -37.56 -9.21 9.60
CA PRO A 377 -37.67 -8.41 8.38
C PRO A 377 -36.40 -8.53 7.53
N ASP A 378 -36.57 -8.52 6.21
CA ASP A 378 -35.44 -8.48 5.28
C ASP A 378 -34.67 -7.15 5.43
N SER A 379 -33.41 -7.15 4.99
CA SER A 379 -32.50 -6.02 5.17
C SER A 379 -31.51 -5.88 4.02
N PHE A 380 -30.65 -4.87 4.08
CA PHE A 380 -29.53 -4.71 3.15
C PHE A 380 -28.20 -4.61 3.88
N TYR A 381 -27.16 -5.24 3.35
CA TYR A 381 -25.78 -4.90 3.70
C TYR A 381 -25.37 -3.65 2.95
N PHE A 382 -24.81 -2.68 3.67
CA PHE A 382 -24.28 -1.45 3.12
C PHE A 382 -22.75 -1.44 3.24
N ASN A 383 -22.09 -1.46 2.08
CA ASN A 383 -20.64 -1.34 1.95
C ASN A 383 -20.29 -0.02 1.26
N VAL A 384 -19.31 0.70 1.79
CA VAL A 384 -18.84 1.95 1.15
C VAL A 384 -18.03 1.58 -0.09
N LEU A 385 -18.23 2.32 -1.17
CA LEU A 385 -17.47 2.18 -2.41
C LEU A 385 -16.42 3.29 -2.53
N PRO A 386 -15.32 3.06 -3.27
CA PRO A 386 -14.27 4.03 -3.44
C PRO A 386 -14.71 5.12 -4.43
N PHE A 387 -14.24 6.34 -4.22
CA PHE A 387 -14.26 7.36 -5.27
C PHE A 387 -13.12 7.14 -6.27
N ALA A 388 -13.13 7.88 -7.37
CA ALA A 388 -12.08 7.77 -8.39
C ALA A 388 -10.69 8.08 -7.83
N GLU A 389 -10.61 8.98 -6.84
CA GLU A 389 -9.40 9.41 -6.15
C GLU A 389 -8.85 8.35 -5.18
N ASP A 390 -9.68 7.41 -4.72
CA ASP A 390 -9.29 6.34 -3.81
C ASP A 390 -8.62 5.16 -4.56
N VAL A 391 -8.87 5.03 -5.87
CA VAL A 391 -8.38 3.91 -6.69
C VAL A 391 -6.92 4.16 -7.09
N ARG A 392 -6.05 3.20 -6.79
CA ARG A 392 -4.62 3.23 -7.16
C ARG A 392 -4.33 2.20 -8.24
N GLU A 393 -3.89 2.66 -9.40
CA GLU A 393 -3.54 1.79 -10.52
C GLU A 393 -2.06 1.39 -10.47
N PHE A 394 -1.79 0.17 -10.01
CA PHE A 394 -0.46 -0.42 -10.03
C PHE A 394 -0.32 -1.43 -11.18
N PRO A 395 0.56 -1.19 -12.16
CA PRO A 395 0.76 -2.13 -13.26
C PRO A 395 1.66 -3.29 -12.82
N PHE A 396 1.08 -4.48 -12.65
CA PHE A 396 1.82 -5.72 -12.40
C PHE A 396 1.98 -6.56 -13.68
N PRO A 397 3.15 -7.20 -13.92
CA PRO A 397 3.30 -8.20 -14.98
C PRO A 397 2.32 -9.37 -14.78
N SER A 398 1.72 -9.86 -15.86
CA SER A 398 0.86 -11.04 -15.79
C SER A 398 1.71 -12.31 -15.66
N PHE A 399 1.40 -13.16 -14.68
CA PHE A 399 2.05 -14.46 -14.49
C PHE A 399 1.97 -15.35 -15.74
N ASN A 400 0.92 -15.24 -16.55
CA ASN A 400 0.74 -16.01 -17.80
C ASN A 400 1.78 -15.69 -18.89
N LYS A 401 2.40 -14.50 -18.83
CA LYS A 401 3.40 -14.03 -19.80
C LYS A 401 4.83 -14.29 -19.35
N LEU A 402 5.03 -14.91 -18.18
CA LEU A 402 6.36 -15.29 -17.73
C LEU A 402 6.96 -16.36 -18.65
N PRO A 403 8.30 -16.41 -18.80
CA PRO A 403 8.99 -17.48 -19.51
C PRO A 403 8.55 -18.85 -18.98
N SER A 404 8.54 -19.87 -19.85
CA SER A 404 8.16 -21.23 -19.44
C SER A 404 9.01 -21.78 -18.29
N SER A 405 10.25 -21.29 -18.13
CA SER A 405 11.13 -21.63 -17.02
C SER A 405 10.68 -21.13 -15.65
N TRP A 406 9.74 -20.18 -15.59
CA TRP A 406 9.20 -19.61 -14.34
C TRP A 406 7.74 -20.02 -14.10
N LYS A 407 7.18 -20.83 -15.00
CA LYS A 407 5.86 -21.44 -14.80
C LYS A 407 6.06 -22.77 -14.07
N PRO A 408 5.17 -23.12 -13.14
CA PRO A 408 5.23 -24.42 -12.48
C PRO A 408 5.04 -25.52 -13.53
N ASP A 409 5.81 -26.60 -13.40
CA ASP A 409 5.56 -27.82 -14.16
C ASP A 409 4.35 -28.59 -13.59
N GLU A 410 3.91 -29.65 -14.29
CA GLU A 410 2.75 -30.44 -13.87
C GLU A 410 2.96 -31.12 -12.51
N GLN A 411 4.20 -31.48 -12.16
CA GLN A 411 4.53 -32.12 -10.89
C GLN A 411 4.44 -31.10 -9.75
N GLN A 412 5.02 -29.92 -9.93
CA GLN A 412 4.95 -28.78 -9.01
C GLN A 412 3.50 -28.34 -8.80
N GLN A 413 2.68 -28.30 -9.86
CA GLN A 413 1.26 -28.01 -9.74
C GLN A 413 0.52 -29.10 -8.94
N ALA A 414 0.76 -30.38 -9.24
CA ALA A 414 0.11 -31.48 -8.51
C ALA A 414 0.50 -31.50 -7.02
N VAL A 415 1.76 -31.24 -6.70
CA VAL A 415 2.24 -31.14 -5.32
C VAL A 415 1.65 -29.92 -4.60
N ALA A 416 1.48 -28.79 -5.30
CA ALA A 416 0.79 -27.61 -4.76
C ALA A 416 -0.71 -27.86 -4.54
N ASP A 417 -1.40 -28.55 -5.46
CA ASP A 417 -2.82 -28.89 -5.32
C ASP A 417 -3.05 -29.83 -4.13
N ASN A 418 -2.14 -30.79 -3.93
CA ASN A 418 -2.17 -31.67 -2.75
C ASN A 418 -1.93 -30.89 -1.45
N LEU A 419 -1.07 -29.87 -1.47
CA LEU A 419 -0.86 -28.99 -0.32
C LEU A 419 -2.12 -28.18 0.01
N VAL A 420 -2.82 -27.64 -1.01
CA VAL A 420 -4.08 -26.90 -0.81
C VAL A 420 -5.16 -27.80 -0.24
N LYS A 421 -5.36 -29.00 -0.79
CA LYS A 421 -6.34 -29.99 -0.28
C LYS A 421 -6.07 -30.40 1.17
N MET A 422 -4.79 -30.50 1.54
CA MET A 422 -4.38 -30.83 2.90
C MET A 422 -4.70 -29.71 3.90
N LEU A 423 -4.54 -28.45 3.49
CA LEU A 423 -4.74 -27.28 4.34
C LEU A 423 -6.16 -26.70 4.24
N ASP A 424 -7.10 -27.49 3.72
CA ASP A 424 -8.49 -27.09 3.62
C ASP A 424 -9.13 -27.02 5.03
N LEU A 425 -9.63 -25.84 5.38
CA LEU A 425 -10.27 -25.57 6.67
C LEU A 425 -11.79 -25.74 6.61
N ALA A 426 -12.35 -26.08 5.45
CA ALA A 426 -13.77 -26.33 5.23
C ALA A 426 -13.97 -27.62 4.42
N PRO A 427 -13.64 -28.81 4.98
CA PRO A 427 -13.70 -30.09 4.28
C PRO A 427 -15.12 -30.49 3.83
N SER A 428 -16.15 -29.91 4.46
CA SER A 428 -17.54 -30.02 4.04
C SER A 428 -18.22 -28.65 4.05
N ALA A 429 -19.33 -28.49 3.32
CA ALA A 429 -20.07 -27.23 3.24
C ALA A 429 -20.67 -26.79 4.59
N GLU A 430 -20.77 -27.69 5.57
CA GLU A 430 -21.41 -27.46 6.87
C GLU A 430 -20.40 -27.38 8.03
N GLU A 431 -19.16 -27.86 7.83
CA GLU A 431 -18.12 -27.89 8.87
C GLU A 431 -16.94 -26.98 8.51
N GLU A 432 -16.99 -25.74 9.01
CA GLU A 432 -15.83 -24.85 9.04
C GLU A 432 -15.05 -25.09 10.35
N VAL A 433 -13.78 -25.50 10.24
CA VAL A 433 -12.91 -25.80 11.39
C VAL A 433 -12.58 -24.52 12.16
N LEU A 434 -12.31 -23.42 11.45
CA LEU A 434 -12.01 -22.12 12.05
C LEU A 434 -13.17 -21.14 11.83
N LYS A 435 -14.11 -21.11 12.77
CA LYS A 435 -15.27 -20.20 12.75
C LYS A 435 -14.86 -18.80 13.23
N PRO A 436 -14.74 -17.78 12.36
CA PRO A 436 -14.25 -16.45 12.78
C PRO A 436 -15.19 -15.78 13.79
N ASP A 437 -16.51 -16.01 13.68
CA ASP A 437 -17.52 -15.49 14.60
C ASP A 437 -17.39 -16.02 16.04
N LEU A 438 -16.74 -17.16 16.21
CA LEU A 438 -16.47 -17.80 17.50
C LEU A 438 -15.00 -17.70 17.89
N THR A 439 -14.17 -17.00 17.11
CA THR A 439 -12.75 -16.82 17.38
C THR A 439 -12.52 -15.46 18.02
N PRO A 440 -12.15 -15.39 19.31
CA PRO A 440 -11.89 -14.12 19.97
C PRO A 440 -10.56 -13.49 19.52
N ASN A 441 -10.43 -12.16 19.65
CA ASN A 441 -9.19 -11.45 19.33
C ASN A 441 -8.10 -11.77 20.38
N PRO A 442 -6.99 -12.44 20.00
CA PRO A 442 -5.97 -12.88 20.94
C PRO A 442 -5.19 -11.71 21.57
N VAL A 443 -5.04 -10.58 20.85
CA VAL A 443 -4.34 -9.39 21.37
C VAL A 443 -5.10 -8.79 22.54
N LEU A 444 -6.43 -8.65 22.40
CA LEU A 444 -7.29 -8.13 23.47
C LEU A 444 -7.32 -9.07 24.67
N GLN A 445 -7.38 -10.38 24.43
CA GLN A 445 -7.37 -11.36 25.51
C GLN A 445 -6.06 -11.30 26.30
N ARG A 446 -4.93 -11.31 25.59
CA ARG A 446 -3.61 -11.19 26.20
C ARG A 446 -3.44 -9.91 27.02
N PHE A 447 -3.96 -8.79 26.51
CA PHE A 447 -3.96 -7.52 27.23
C PHE A 447 -4.74 -7.59 28.54
N TYR A 448 -5.97 -8.15 28.53
CA TYR A 448 -6.80 -8.24 29.74
C TYR A 448 -6.29 -9.26 30.76
N GLU A 449 -5.74 -10.39 30.32
CA GLU A 449 -5.07 -11.36 31.20
C GLU A 449 -3.88 -10.72 31.92
N TYR A 450 -3.07 -9.95 31.19
CA TYR A 450 -1.95 -9.24 31.78
C TYR A 450 -2.41 -8.14 32.75
N LEU A 451 -3.50 -7.44 32.43
CA LEU A 451 -4.08 -6.44 33.31
C LEU A 451 -4.56 -7.05 34.65
N GLU A 452 -5.19 -8.22 34.63
CA GLU A 452 -5.58 -8.94 35.86
C GLU A 452 -4.35 -9.33 36.68
N LEU A 453 -3.33 -9.89 36.03
CA LEU A 453 -2.12 -10.31 36.70
C LEU A 453 -1.42 -9.11 37.37
N LYS A 454 -1.32 -7.98 36.65
CA LYS A 454 -0.77 -6.74 37.20
C LYS A 454 -1.61 -6.09 38.29
N SER A 455 -2.94 -6.28 38.28
CA SER A 455 -3.80 -5.74 39.34
C SER A 455 -3.61 -6.49 40.67
N LYS A 456 -3.26 -7.78 40.61
CA LYS A 456 -2.97 -8.62 41.79
C LYS A 456 -1.54 -8.50 42.27
N SER A 457 -0.60 -8.36 41.34
CA SER A 457 0.82 -8.24 41.64
C SER A 457 1.50 -7.25 40.70
N THR A 458 1.88 -6.10 41.26
CA THR A 458 2.52 -4.99 40.53
C THR A 458 3.81 -5.41 39.84
N ASP A 459 4.57 -6.33 40.43
CA ASP A 459 5.87 -6.78 39.92
C ASP A 459 5.80 -8.04 39.05
N ALA A 460 4.62 -8.60 38.80
CA ALA A 460 4.55 -9.85 38.07
C ALA A 460 5.01 -9.72 36.62
N THR A 461 5.78 -10.71 36.18
CA THR A 461 6.33 -10.81 34.83
C THR A 461 5.25 -11.25 33.85
N LEU A 462 5.42 -10.92 32.57
CA LEU A 462 4.49 -11.36 31.53
C LEU A 462 4.51 -12.90 31.45
N PRO A 463 3.40 -13.60 31.75
CA PRO A 463 3.36 -15.07 31.71
C PRO A 463 3.57 -15.58 30.27
N PRO A 464 3.96 -16.84 30.03
CA PRO A 464 3.98 -17.39 28.67
C PRO A 464 2.59 -17.33 28.01
N MET A 465 2.55 -17.43 26.68
CA MET A 465 1.28 -17.55 25.95
C MET A 465 0.59 -18.86 26.32
N ASP A 466 -0.70 -18.77 26.60
CA ASP A 466 -1.50 -19.93 26.94
C ASP A 466 -1.68 -20.87 25.73
N GLY A 467 -1.71 -22.18 26.00
CA GLY A 467 -1.76 -23.22 24.97
C GLY A 467 -3.01 -23.16 24.10
N THR A 468 -4.13 -22.69 24.64
CA THR A 468 -5.39 -22.52 23.90
C THR A 468 -5.23 -21.47 22.79
N PHE A 469 -4.61 -20.32 23.08
CA PHE A 469 -4.39 -19.25 22.09
C PHE A 469 -3.21 -19.52 21.15
N LYS A 470 -2.23 -20.29 21.60
CA LYS A 470 -1.11 -20.72 20.77
C LYS A 470 -1.60 -21.48 19.53
N ARG A 471 -2.67 -22.30 19.68
CA ARG A 471 -3.34 -23.00 18.57
C ARG A 471 -3.98 -22.09 17.52
N LEU A 472 -4.26 -20.81 17.82
CA LEU A 472 -4.78 -19.86 16.82
C LEU A 472 -3.68 -19.33 15.90
N MET A 473 -2.46 -19.22 16.42
CA MET A 473 -1.33 -18.61 15.72
C MET A 473 -0.42 -19.65 15.06
N GLU A 474 -0.48 -20.89 15.55
CA GLU A 474 0.34 -22.00 15.08
C GLU A 474 -0.49 -23.03 14.32
N GLN A 475 0.17 -23.75 13.41
CA GLN A 475 -0.44 -24.86 12.69
C GLN A 475 -0.79 -25.99 13.66
N ASP A 476 -1.93 -26.65 13.43
CA ASP A 476 -2.34 -27.80 14.22
C ASP A 476 -1.26 -28.90 14.19
N PRO A 477 -0.72 -29.32 15.35
CA PRO A 477 0.29 -30.37 15.44
C PRO A 477 -0.15 -31.69 14.80
N GLU A 478 -1.44 -32.04 14.85
CA GLU A 478 -1.98 -33.27 14.28
C GLU A 478 -1.99 -33.21 12.75
N LEU A 479 -2.44 -32.09 12.17
CA LEU A 479 -2.35 -31.84 10.72
C LEU A 479 -0.90 -31.80 10.25
N SER A 480 0.00 -31.20 11.02
CA SER A 480 1.42 -31.13 10.68
C SER A 480 2.09 -32.50 10.74
N SER A 481 1.71 -33.36 11.68
CA SER A 481 2.32 -34.69 11.85
C SER A 481 1.84 -35.67 10.80
N ASN A 482 0.53 -35.70 10.52
CA ASN A 482 -0.08 -36.61 9.54
C ASN A 482 0.37 -36.31 8.10
N ASN A 483 0.70 -35.05 7.80
CA ASN A 483 0.97 -34.58 6.44
C ASN A 483 2.42 -34.13 6.19
N LYS A 484 3.34 -34.52 7.08
CA LYS A 484 4.76 -34.16 6.99
C LYS A 484 5.38 -34.58 5.65
N SER A 485 5.00 -35.75 5.13
CA SER A 485 5.46 -36.27 3.83
C SER A 485 5.12 -35.35 2.66
N ILE A 486 3.93 -34.76 2.65
CA ILE A 486 3.47 -33.85 1.59
C ILE A 486 4.24 -32.52 1.68
N MET A 487 4.46 -32.01 2.90
CA MET A 487 5.25 -30.78 3.12
C MET A 487 6.71 -30.96 2.71
N ASP A 488 7.31 -32.11 3.02
CA ASP A 488 8.68 -32.44 2.61
C ASP A 488 8.78 -32.60 1.09
N THR A 489 7.78 -33.22 0.46
CA THR A 489 7.68 -33.32 -1.01
C THR A 489 7.59 -31.95 -1.66
N PHE A 490 6.71 -31.06 -1.15
CA PHE A 490 6.59 -29.69 -1.64
C PHE A 490 7.92 -28.94 -1.50
N ARG A 491 8.58 -29.03 -0.33
CA ARG A 491 9.89 -28.41 -0.13
C ARG A 491 10.95 -28.94 -1.11
N GLY A 492 10.92 -30.23 -1.42
CA GLY A 492 11.83 -30.85 -2.39
C GLY A 492 11.60 -30.38 -3.83
N SER A 493 10.36 -30.06 -4.21
CA SER A 493 9.99 -29.65 -5.57
C SER A 493 10.29 -28.18 -5.91
N PHE A 494 10.48 -27.30 -4.91
CA PHE A 494 10.73 -25.87 -5.11
C PHE A 494 12.09 -25.45 -4.55
N GLU A 495 13.01 -25.05 -5.44
CA GLU A 495 14.32 -24.53 -5.03
C GLU A 495 14.21 -23.09 -4.51
N VAL A 496 14.36 -22.90 -3.19
CA VAL A 496 14.39 -21.57 -2.56
C VAL A 496 15.84 -21.19 -2.23
N LYS A 497 16.33 -20.12 -2.86
CA LYS A 497 17.67 -19.55 -2.59
C LYS A 497 17.55 -18.24 -1.82
N GLU A 498 18.25 -18.12 -0.70
CA GLU A 498 18.35 -16.85 0.02
C GLU A 498 19.09 -15.80 -0.83
N ASN A 499 18.52 -14.59 -0.91
CA ASN A 499 19.20 -13.47 -1.56
C ASN A 499 20.15 -12.77 -0.57
N PRO A 500 21.48 -12.83 -0.76
CA PRO A 500 22.45 -12.28 0.20
C PRO A 500 22.36 -10.77 0.37
N LYS A 501 21.77 -10.03 -0.58
CA LYS A 501 21.61 -8.57 -0.51
C LYS A 501 20.56 -8.10 0.51
N LEU A 502 19.62 -8.97 0.93
CA LEU A 502 18.56 -8.64 1.88
C LEU A 502 18.99 -8.76 3.36
N LYS A 503 20.09 -9.47 3.68
CA LYS A 503 20.58 -9.60 5.07
C LYS A 503 20.98 -8.25 5.71
N LYS A 504 21.39 -7.26 4.92
CA LYS A 504 21.67 -5.89 5.43
C LYS A 504 20.40 -5.10 5.77
N ALA A 505 19.27 -5.39 5.14
CA ALA A 505 18.00 -4.70 5.38
C ALA A 505 17.24 -5.28 6.58
N SER A 506 17.33 -6.60 6.82
CA SER A 506 16.63 -7.27 7.92
C SER A 506 17.04 -6.78 9.32
N LYS A 507 18.32 -6.44 9.53
CA LYS A 507 18.78 -5.82 10.80
C LYS A 507 18.19 -4.43 11.08
N ARG A 508 17.65 -3.74 10.06
CA ARG A 508 16.95 -2.45 10.25
C ARG A 508 15.45 -2.60 10.56
N LEU A 509 14.88 -3.78 10.29
CA LEU A 509 13.43 -4.04 10.45
C LEU A 509 13.06 -4.58 11.84
N LEU A 510 14.00 -5.18 12.58
CA LEU A 510 13.79 -5.66 13.97
C LEU A 510 13.86 -4.55 15.04
N ARG A 511 13.41 -3.33 14.71
CA ARG A 511 13.13 -2.28 15.70
C ARG A 511 11.66 -1.91 15.62
N ASP A 512 10.81 -2.90 15.86
CA ASP A 512 9.37 -2.71 15.94
C ASP A 512 9.06 -1.77 17.13
N LYS A 513 8.63 -0.55 16.79
CA LYS A 513 7.83 0.27 17.69
C LYS A 513 6.49 -0.45 17.89
N PRO A 514 5.90 -0.45 19.10
CA PRO A 514 4.53 -0.91 19.27
C PRO A 514 3.59 0.01 18.48
N SER A 515 2.87 -0.56 17.51
CA SER A 515 1.81 0.13 16.79
C SER A 515 0.56 0.20 17.67
N GLY A 516 0.13 1.41 17.98
CA GLY A 516 -1.04 1.65 18.83
C GLY A 516 -1.24 3.14 19.12
N SER A 517 -1.34 3.96 18.07
CA SER A 517 -1.86 5.33 18.15
C SER A 517 -2.20 5.80 16.75
N ASP A 518 -3.49 5.82 16.41
CA ASP A 518 -4.00 6.72 15.38
C ASP A 518 -3.86 8.14 15.97
N ASP A 519 -2.77 8.83 15.65
CA ASP A 519 -2.70 10.29 15.67
C ASP A 519 -1.73 10.72 14.57
N GLU A 520 -2.27 11.39 13.56
CA GLU A 520 -1.47 12.25 12.70
C GLU A 520 -0.93 13.39 13.57
N ASP A 521 0.33 13.28 14.01
CA ASP A 521 1.24 14.42 13.96
C ASP A 521 2.70 14.03 14.21
N ASN A 522 3.55 14.73 13.47
CA ASN A 522 4.97 14.52 13.27
C ASN A 522 5.76 14.73 14.58
N ARG A 523 6.17 13.66 15.29
CA ARG A 523 7.08 13.74 16.44
C ARG A 523 8.47 13.20 16.12
N MET A 524 9.42 14.12 16.04
CA MET A 524 10.87 13.90 15.99
C MET A 524 11.35 13.47 17.38
N ILE A 525 11.95 12.27 17.51
CA ILE A 525 12.47 11.73 18.77
C ILE A 525 14.00 11.84 18.75
N THR A 526 14.56 12.61 19.68
CA THR A 526 15.98 12.63 20.08
C THR A 526 16.33 11.36 20.87
N TYR A 527 17.50 10.78 20.62
CA TYR A 527 18.01 9.61 21.32
C TYR A 527 19.13 10.01 22.29
N ASP A 528 18.95 9.70 23.57
CA ASP A 528 20.05 9.60 24.55
C ASP A 528 20.60 8.17 24.54
N ALA A 529 21.92 8.02 24.39
CA ALA A 529 22.63 6.75 24.54
C ALA A 529 23.65 6.86 25.69
N LYS A 530 23.63 5.86 26.58
CA LYS A 530 24.57 5.73 27.72
C LYS A 530 26.01 5.58 27.21
N GLU A 531 26.91 6.44 27.70
CA GLU A 531 28.34 6.52 27.36
C GLU A 531 29.19 5.44 28.05
N ASN A 532 30.04 4.74 27.27
CA ASN A 532 31.31 4.21 27.75
C ASN A 532 32.36 5.32 27.61
N LYS A 533 33.00 5.72 28.71
CA LYS A 533 33.94 6.85 28.76
C LYS A 533 35.33 6.42 28.24
N ILE A 534 35.63 6.74 26.98
CA ILE A 534 36.93 6.51 26.32
C ILE A 534 37.75 7.83 26.36
N ASP A 535 38.97 7.81 26.88
CA ASP A 535 39.80 9.01 27.10
C ASP A 535 41.01 9.15 26.14
N ILE A 536 41.32 8.10 25.36
CA ILE A 536 42.47 8.03 24.43
C ILE A 536 42.01 7.41 23.10
N VAL A 537 42.43 7.98 21.97
CA VAL A 537 42.20 7.40 20.63
C VAL A 537 43.21 6.27 20.41
N GLY A 538 42.76 5.02 20.40
CA GLY A 538 43.63 3.84 20.25
C GLY A 538 43.85 3.42 18.80
N ASP A 539 44.95 2.72 18.54
CA ASP A 539 45.32 2.24 17.19
C ASP A 539 44.38 1.15 16.63
N ALA A 540 43.60 0.50 17.50
CA ALA A 540 42.72 -0.62 17.14
C ALA A 540 41.38 -0.19 16.51
N ASN A 541 40.73 0.86 17.05
CA ASN A 541 39.44 1.38 16.58
C ASN A 541 39.37 2.93 16.64
N PRO A 542 40.28 3.63 15.94
CA PRO A 542 40.51 5.07 16.14
C PRO A 542 39.29 5.95 15.82
N ILE A 543 38.45 5.56 14.86
CA ILE A 543 37.25 6.32 14.46
C ILE A 543 36.18 6.27 15.55
N GLN A 544 35.96 5.10 16.15
CA GLN A 544 34.95 4.94 17.21
C GLN A 544 35.39 5.62 18.50
N ASP A 545 36.68 5.53 18.84
CA ASP A 545 37.25 6.20 20.00
C ASP A 545 37.17 7.73 19.85
N PHE A 546 37.46 8.26 18.65
CA PHE A 546 37.36 9.68 18.34
C PHE A 546 35.90 10.20 18.33
N GLU A 547 34.97 9.50 17.70
CA GLU A 547 33.55 9.88 17.71
C GLU A 547 32.97 9.82 19.15
N ALA A 548 33.40 8.85 19.95
CA ALA A 548 33.02 8.76 21.36
C ALA A 548 33.63 9.89 22.20
N MET A 549 34.87 10.32 21.92
CA MET A 549 35.50 11.45 22.61
C MET A 549 34.86 12.80 22.26
N ILE A 550 34.50 13.04 21.00
CA ILE A 550 33.81 14.27 20.56
C ILE A 550 32.37 14.34 21.07
N SER A 551 31.70 13.20 21.23
CA SER A 551 30.31 13.17 21.70
C SER A 551 30.15 13.56 23.17
N ARG A 552 31.24 13.64 23.94
CA ARG A 552 31.22 13.95 25.38
C ARG A 552 31.16 15.47 25.58
N ARG A 553 30.06 15.96 26.14
CA ARG A 553 29.82 17.40 26.38
C ARG A 553 30.25 17.88 27.78
N ASP A 554 31.04 17.08 28.49
CA ASP A 554 31.33 17.28 29.91
C ASP A 554 32.32 18.46 30.19
N LYS A 555 33.24 18.79 29.26
CA LYS A 555 34.23 19.90 29.34
C LYS A 555 34.71 20.34 27.94
N THR A 556 34.98 21.64 27.77
CA THR A 556 35.42 22.27 26.49
C THR A 556 36.76 21.78 25.94
N ASP A 557 37.68 21.31 26.80
CA ASP A 557 39.05 20.97 26.38
C ASP A 557 39.17 19.59 25.70
N TRP A 558 38.11 18.77 25.74
CA TRP A 558 38.15 17.42 25.17
C TRP A 558 38.11 17.41 23.65
N THR A 559 37.39 18.35 23.04
CA THR A 559 37.32 18.49 21.57
C THR A 559 38.71 18.76 20.99
N GLU A 560 39.44 19.71 21.57
CA GLU A 560 40.81 20.01 21.16
C GLU A 560 41.74 18.81 21.38
N LYS A 561 41.67 18.16 22.56
CA LYS A 561 42.46 16.96 22.87
C LYS A 561 42.17 15.78 21.94
N ALA A 562 40.92 15.57 21.55
CA ALA A 562 40.52 14.52 20.61
C ALA A 562 41.06 14.80 19.20
N ILE A 563 40.95 16.06 18.75
CA ILE A 563 41.49 16.52 17.45
C ILE A 563 43.01 16.36 17.42
N THR A 564 43.74 16.77 18.48
CA THR A 564 45.21 16.60 18.55
C THR A 564 45.62 15.13 18.52
N GLN A 565 44.93 14.26 19.26
CA GLN A 565 45.24 12.82 19.26
C GLN A 565 45.02 12.17 17.90
N MET A 566 43.91 12.51 17.23
CA MET A 566 43.63 12.00 15.89
C MET A 566 44.63 12.51 14.84
N LYS A 567 45.05 13.79 14.92
CA LYS A 567 46.12 14.34 14.08
C LYS A 567 47.43 13.58 14.24
N ASN A 568 47.85 13.33 15.48
CA ASN A 568 49.09 12.59 15.77
C ASN A 568 49.03 11.15 15.26
N LEU A 569 47.88 10.49 15.37
CA LEU A 569 47.69 9.15 14.84
C LEU A 569 47.79 9.13 13.30
N ILE A 570 47.12 10.07 12.63
CA ILE A 570 47.18 10.20 11.16
C ILE A 570 48.63 10.42 10.71
N MET A 571 49.39 11.26 11.40
CA MET A 571 50.80 11.49 11.09
C MET A 571 51.64 10.21 11.24
N LYS A 572 51.46 9.46 12.33
CA LYS A 572 52.14 8.16 12.52
C LYS A 572 51.78 7.14 11.43
N LEU A 573 50.52 7.08 11.03
CA LEU A 573 50.05 6.16 9.99
C LEU A 573 50.63 6.51 8.61
N VAL A 574 50.80 7.80 8.33
CA VAL A 574 51.38 8.30 7.08
C VAL A 574 52.91 8.15 7.06
N GLU A 575 53.58 8.28 8.20
CA GLU A 575 55.03 8.10 8.33
C GLU A 575 55.48 6.62 8.19
N ASN A 576 54.64 5.66 8.55
CA ASN A 576 54.99 4.23 8.61
C ASN A 576 54.59 3.41 7.36
N CYS A 577 54.02 4.00 6.31
CA CYS A 577 53.24 3.26 5.32
C CYS A 577 54.00 2.71 4.09
N THR A 578 53.91 1.38 3.90
CA THR A 578 53.75 0.75 2.58
C THR A 578 52.35 0.14 2.33
N ASP A 579 51.49 -0.10 3.34
CA ASP A 579 50.18 -0.79 3.12
C ASP A 579 48.96 -0.33 3.99
N GLU A 580 49.06 0.70 4.85
CA GLU A 580 47.94 1.16 5.72
C GLU A 580 47.23 2.47 5.27
N GLY A 581 47.35 2.83 3.98
CA GLY A 581 46.81 4.10 3.45
C GLY A 581 45.29 4.30 3.62
N ASP A 582 44.52 3.21 3.62
CA ASP A 582 43.05 3.26 3.74
C ASP A 582 42.60 3.64 5.15
N LYS A 583 43.28 3.16 6.18
CA LYS A 583 42.97 3.52 7.58
C LYS A 583 43.27 5.00 7.86
N ALA A 584 44.38 5.51 7.34
CA ALA A 584 44.73 6.93 7.46
C ALA A 584 43.67 7.83 6.80
N LEU A 585 43.17 7.41 5.62
CA LEU A 585 42.13 8.11 4.88
C LEU A 585 40.79 8.16 5.64
N GLU A 586 40.37 7.04 6.21
CA GLU A 586 39.14 7.00 7.02
C GLU A 586 39.27 7.85 8.29
N CYS A 587 40.46 7.90 8.92
CA CYS A 587 40.73 8.77 10.07
C CYS A 587 40.68 10.26 9.69
N VAL A 588 41.19 10.64 8.52
CA VAL A 588 41.10 12.04 8.01
C VAL A 588 39.65 12.44 7.74
N LEU A 589 38.83 11.55 7.18
CA LEU A 589 37.41 11.81 6.94
C LEU A 589 36.62 11.94 8.25
N ALA A 590 36.91 11.10 9.25
CA ALA A 590 36.33 11.20 10.58
C ALA A 590 36.73 12.52 11.25
N LEU A 591 38.01 12.90 11.16
CA LEU A 591 38.52 14.18 11.68
C LEU A 591 37.82 15.39 11.03
N ARG A 592 37.66 15.39 9.71
CA ARG A 592 36.93 16.44 8.97
C ARG A 592 35.50 16.60 9.49
N LYS A 593 34.77 15.49 9.61
CA LYS A 593 33.40 15.46 10.10
C LYS A 593 33.30 15.94 11.55
N GLY A 594 34.24 15.55 12.41
CA GLY A 594 34.33 16.02 13.79
C GLY A 594 34.55 17.54 13.89
N CYS A 595 35.49 18.07 13.11
CA CYS A 595 35.78 19.51 13.08
C CYS A 595 34.64 20.37 12.50
N VAL A 596 33.84 19.85 11.57
CA VAL A 596 32.62 20.51 11.08
C VAL A 596 31.55 20.56 12.17
N LEU A 597 31.32 19.45 12.86
CA LEU A 597 30.29 19.35 13.90
C LEU A 597 30.58 20.27 15.09
N GLU A 598 31.85 20.37 15.50
CA GLU A 598 32.27 21.17 16.65
C GLU A 598 32.69 22.61 16.28
N GLN A 599 32.46 23.04 15.02
CA GLN A 599 32.82 24.38 14.53
C GLN A 599 34.32 24.74 14.71
N GLU A 600 35.22 23.78 14.52
CA GLU A 600 36.69 23.96 14.56
C GLU A 600 37.34 23.80 13.16
N PRO A 601 36.89 24.53 12.11
CA PRO A 601 37.36 24.30 10.74
C PRO A 601 38.82 24.72 10.52
N LYS A 602 39.33 25.71 11.29
CA LYS A 602 40.72 26.19 11.19
C LYS A 602 41.72 25.08 11.48
N GLN A 603 41.46 24.31 12.53
CA GLN A 603 42.31 23.20 12.96
C GLN A 603 42.45 22.11 11.92
N PHE A 604 41.38 21.80 11.19
CA PHE A 604 41.40 20.82 10.11
C PHE A 604 42.10 21.36 8.86
N ASN A 605 41.77 22.60 8.48
CA ASN A 605 42.28 23.21 7.26
C ASN A 605 43.80 23.42 7.29
N GLU A 606 44.35 23.84 8.42
CA GLU A 606 45.81 23.95 8.61
C GLU A 606 46.48 22.56 8.57
N PHE A 607 45.89 21.58 9.22
CA PHE A 607 46.42 20.22 9.26
C PHE A 607 46.41 19.54 7.89
N LEU A 608 45.34 19.70 7.11
CA LEU A 608 45.25 19.15 5.76
C LEU A 608 46.34 19.74 4.85
N ASN A 609 46.57 21.05 4.91
CA ASN A 609 47.67 21.71 4.20
C ASN A 609 49.05 21.15 4.60
N HIS A 610 49.28 20.96 5.91
CA HIS A 610 50.51 20.39 6.42
C HIS A 610 50.72 18.95 5.92
N LEU A 611 49.68 18.12 5.97
CA LEU A 611 49.71 16.72 5.52
C LEU A 611 50.04 16.62 4.02
N PHE A 612 49.40 17.45 3.19
CA PHE A 612 49.68 17.48 1.75
C PHE A 612 51.12 17.89 1.43
N LYS A 613 51.67 18.88 2.15
CA LYS A 613 53.07 19.30 2.00
C LYS A 613 54.03 18.16 2.37
N LEU A 614 53.75 17.44 3.46
CA LEU A 614 54.56 16.32 3.93
C LEU A 614 54.55 15.15 2.94
N CYS A 615 53.39 14.83 2.35
CA CYS A 615 53.26 13.82 1.30
C CYS A 615 54.04 14.20 0.02
N GLN A 616 54.09 15.48 -0.34
CA GLN A 616 54.88 15.98 -1.47
C GLN A 616 56.40 15.90 -1.20
N GLU A 617 56.85 16.30 -0.02
CA GLU A 617 58.26 16.25 0.38
C GLU A 617 58.81 14.82 0.46
N ARG A 618 57.97 13.84 0.79
CA ARG A 618 58.33 12.41 0.93
C ARG A 618 58.05 11.57 -0.33
N ASN A 619 57.55 12.17 -1.41
CA ASN A 619 57.26 11.51 -2.69
C ASN A 619 56.23 10.35 -2.59
N LEU A 620 55.21 10.49 -1.72
CA LEU A 620 54.15 9.50 -1.48
C LEU A 620 52.97 9.67 -2.46
N SER A 621 53.24 9.49 -3.76
CA SER A 621 52.25 9.71 -4.84
C SER A 621 50.99 8.85 -4.73
N HIS A 622 51.10 7.61 -4.22
CA HIS A 622 49.97 6.70 -4.05
C HIS A 622 48.93 7.19 -3.02
N LEU A 623 49.39 7.80 -1.91
CA LEU A 623 48.49 8.39 -0.90
C LEU A 623 47.83 9.67 -1.42
N LEU A 624 48.57 10.49 -2.17
CA LEU A 624 48.05 11.71 -2.82
C LEU A 624 46.95 11.39 -3.85
N GLU A 625 47.15 10.37 -4.69
CA GLU A 625 46.11 9.89 -5.60
C GLU A 625 44.88 9.38 -4.83
N HIS A 626 45.08 8.71 -3.69
CA HIS A 626 43.97 8.20 -2.90
C HIS A 626 43.16 9.30 -2.20
N PHE A 627 43.82 10.31 -1.62
CA PHE A 627 43.17 11.50 -1.06
C PHE A 627 42.38 12.29 -2.11
N THR A 628 42.93 12.40 -3.33
CA THR A 628 42.28 13.10 -4.45
C THR A 628 41.06 12.32 -4.96
N SER A 629 41.15 10.98 -5.04
CA SER A 629 40.05 10.12 -5.50
C SER A 629 38.78 10.20 -4.65
N LYS A 630 38.93 10.46 -3.34
CA LYS A 630 37.81 10.64 -2.39
C LYS A 630 37.36 12.09 -2.23
N LYS A 631 37.99 13.04 -2.94
CA LYS A 631 37.64 14.48 -2.94
C LYS A 631 37.66 15.12 -1.55
N ILE A 632 38.71 14.89 -0.76
CA ILE A 632 38.84 15.56 0.55
C ILE A 632 39.19 17.04 0.34
N THR A 633 38.23 17.92 0.62
CA THR A 633 38.41 19.39 0.55
C THR A 633 38.68 20.00 1.92
N LEU A 634 39.23 21.22 1.92
CA LEU A 634 39.15 22.14 3.06
C LEU A 634 37.68 22.43 3.40
N ILE A 635 37.40 22.71 4.67
CA ILE A 635 36.05 23.04 5.16
C ILE A 635 35.76 24.52 4.86
N PRO A 636 34.76 24.85 4.03
CA PRO A 636 34.44 26.24 3.68
C PRO A 636 33.38 26.87 4.61
N LYS A 637 33.16 28.18 4.44
CA LYS A 637 32.16 28.98 5.18
C LYS A 637 30.72 28.45 5.08
N SER A 638 30.33 27.83 3.96
CA SER A 638 28.99 27.21 3.85
C SER A 638 28.79 25.98 4.72
N GLU A 639 29.88 25.28 5.09
CA GLU A 639 29.84 24.05 5.88
C GLU A 639 30.13 24.32 7.36
N ALA A 640 30.99 25.30 7.68
CA ALA A 640 31.22 25.79 9.04
C ALA A 640 31.40 27.31 9.03
N ALA A 641 30.58 28.03 9.81
CA ALA A 641 30.51 29.50 9.77
C ALA A 641 31.83 30.17 10.20
N ASP A 642 32.58 29.52 11.09
CA ASP A 642 33.86 29.99 11.64
C ASP A 642 35.08 29.69 10.73
N SER A 643 34.83 29.14 9.52
CA SER A 643 35.89 28.95 8.53
C SER A 643 36.29 30.28 7.90
N ASP A 644 37.59 30.53 7.73
CA ASP A 644 38.07 31.70 6.98
C ASP A 644 38.07 31.45 5.45
N ILE A 645 37.67 30.26 5.01
CA ILE A 645 37.76 29.80 3.62
C ILE A 645 36.42 30.00 2.90
N VAL A 646 36.43 30.81 1.84
CA VAL A 646 35.27 31.02 0.96
C VAL A 646 34.98 29.74 0.16
N ASP A 647 33.72 29.43 -0.14
CA ASP A 647 33.29 28.21 -0.84
C ASP A 647 34.04 27.97 -2.16
N GLU A 648 34.37 29.05 -2.88
CA GLU A 648 35.18 29.01 -4.09
C GLU A 648 36.62 28.54 -3.80
N ASN A 649 37.24 29.01 -2.71
CA ASN A 649 38.61 28.68 -2.32
C ASN A 649 38.78 27.23 -1.83
N ALA A 650 37.75 26.63 -1.23
CA ALA A 650 37.78 25.22 -0.80
C ALA A 650 37.68 24.25 -1.99
N GLY A 651 36.90 24.64 -3.02
CA GLY A 651 36.92 23.98 -4.32
C GLY A 651 38.26 24.15 -5.02
N ASP A 652 38.84 25.35 -4.95
CA ASP A 652 40.15 25.65 -5.54
C ASP A 652 41.32 24.92 -4.88
N PHE A 653 41.19 24.43 -3.65
CA PHE A 653 42.22 23.60 -3.02
C PHE A 653 42.44 22.28 -3.78
N ILE A 654 41.35 21.66 -4.23
CA ILE A 654 41.40 20.50 -5.13
C ILE A 654 41.85 20.97 -6.52
N VAL A 655 41.33 22.08 -7.06
CA VAL A 655 41.64 22.56 -8.42
C VAL A 655 43.10 23.04 -8.59
N LYS A 656 43.74 23.60 -7.56
CA LYS A 656 45.17 23.93 -7.56
C LYS A 656 46.06 22.69 -7.65
N GLN A 657 45.59 21.53 -7.18
CA GLN A 657 46.23 20.24 -7.44
C GLN A 657 45.71 19.55 -8.73
N GLU A 658 44.45 19.81 -9.12
CA GLU A 658 43.77 19.30 -10.32
C GLU A 658 43.93 20.17 -11.58
N PHE A 659 44.86 21.13 -11.62
CA PHE A 659 45.47 21.58 -12.89
C PHE A 659 46.39 20.51 -13.52
N SER A 660 46.28 19.26 -13.07
CA SER A 660 46.61 18.05 -13.84
C SER A 660 45.41 17.15 -14.17
N CYS A 661 44.20 17.35 -13.62
CA CYS A 661 43.07 16.49 -13.95
C CYS A 661 41.67 17.08 -13.64
N VAL A 662 41.08 17.71 -14.66
CA VAL A 662 39.65 17.62 -15.03
C VAL A 662 38.59 18.29 -14.11
N ALA A 663 38.39 19.58 -14.37
CA ALA A 663 37.10 20.25 -14.19
C ALA A 663 36.04 19.76 -15.21
N LYS A 664 35.20 18.76 -14.88
CA LYS A 664 33.95 18.43 -15.62
C LYS A 664 32.76 17.88 -14.79
N HIS A 665 32.88 17.70 -13.47
CA HIS A 665 31.92 16.83 -12.76
C HIS A 665 30.62 17.50 -12.23
N TRP A 666 30.56 18.82 -12.10
CA TRP A 666 29.36 19.48 -11.54
C TRP A 666 28.25 19.75 -12.55
N SER A 667 28.52 19.62 -13.86
CA SER A 667 27.48 19.56 -14.91
C SER A 667 26.77 18.19 -14.94
N SER A 668 27.44 17.13 -14.49
CA SER A 668 26.95 15.73 -14.54
C SER A 668 25.89 15.38 -13.46
N ILE A 669 25.79 16.20 -12.41
CA ILE A 669 24.77 16.21 -11.35
C ILE A 669 23.32 16.03 -11.85
N THR A 670 22.86 17.15 -12.39
CA THR A 670 21.52 17.41 -12.87
C THR A 670 21.28 16.83 -14.27
N THR A 671 22.35 16.36 -14.93
CA THR A 671 22.31 15.59 -16.18
C THR A 671 22.75 14.14 -15.97
N ALA A 672 22.57 13.52 -14.80
CA ALA A 672 22.91 12.10 -14.62
C ALA A 672 21.92 11.18 -15.36
N PRO A 673 22.36 10.16 -16.14
CA PRO A 673 21.47 9.27 -16.91
C PRO A 673 20.49 8.50 -16.03
N TYR A 674 20.88 8.20 -14.78
CA TYR A 674 19.99 7.55 -13.81
C TYR A 674 18.76 8.40 -13.47
N PHE A 675 18.94 9.72 -13.26
CA PHE A 675 17.83 10.62 -12.90
C PHE A 675 16.90 10.83 -14.10
N THR A 676 17.44 10.92 -15.32
CA THR A 676 16.66 11.05 -16.57
C THR A 676 15.99 9.72 -17.00
N ASN A 677 16.63 8.57 -16.81
CA ASN A 677 16.09 7.24 -17.17
C ASN A 677 15.08 6.69 -16.17
N SER A 678 14.96 7.28 -14.98
CA SER A 678 13.92 6.91 -14.01
C SER A 678 12.50 7.31 -14.46
N PHE A 679 12.39 8.13 -15.52
CA PHE A 679 11.14 8.58 -16.15
C PHE A 679 10.94 8.02 -17.58
N GLU A 680 11.46 6.83 -17.91
CA GLU A 680 11.14 6.16 -19.18
C GLU A 680 9.64 5.81 -19.25
N THR A 681 8.84 6.76 -19.73
CA THR A 681 7.40 6.62 -19.99
C THR A 681 7.17 5.68 -21.18
N ARG A 682 6.06 4.93 -21.12
CA ARG A 682 5.65 3.94 -22.14
C ARG A 682 5.58 4.59 -23.53
N PRO A 683 6.03 3.93 -24.61
CA PRO A 683 5.98 4.50 -25.95
C PRO A 683 4.54 4.64 -26.45
N ASN A 684 4.07 5.87 -26.62
CA ASN A 684 2.77 6.18 -27.22
C ASN A 684 2.88 6.34 -28.75
N LEU A 685 1.78 6.11 -29.47
CA LEU A 685 1.67 6.35 -30.91
C LEU A 685 1.07 7.75 -31.14
N LEU A 686 1.77 8.57 -31.90
CA LEU A 686 1.29 9.87 -32.34
C LEU A 686 0.74 9.76 -33.76
N PHE A 687 -0.52 10.11 -33.96
CA PHE A 687 -1.17 10.27 -35.26
C PHE A 687 -1.35 11.75 -35.57
N PHE A 688 -1.10 12.16 -36.81
CA PHE A 688 -1.42 13.52 -37.24
C PHE A 688 -1.79 13.58 -38.72
N PHE A 689 -2.63 14.54 -39.07
CA PHE A 689 -3.08 14.77 -40.43
C PHE A 689 -3.46 16.23 -40.66
N LYS A 690 -3.54 16.62 -41.93
CA LYS A 690 -3.94 17.95 -42.36
C LYS A 690 -5.33 17.90 -42.99
N GLU A 691 -6.20 18.81 -42.57
CA GLU A 691 -7.45 19.10 -43.28
C GLU A 691 -7.61 20.62 -43.45
N ALA A 692 -7.76 21.08 -44.69
CA ALA A 692 -7.72 22.50 -45.06
C ALA A 692 -6.46 23.22 -44.52
N ASP A 693 -6.61 24.29 -43.73
CA ASP A 693 -5.52 25.04 -43.10
C ASP A 693 -5.25 24.61 -41.64
N ARG A 694 -5.82 23.48 -41.18
CA ARG A 694 -5.69 22.97 -39.81
C ARG A 694 -4.90 21.67 -39.75
N PHE A 695 -4.11 21.53 -38.70
CA PHE A 695 -3.30 20.36 -38.40
C PHE A 695 -3.83 19.68 -37.15
N PHE A 696 -4.20 18.41 -37.28
CA PHE A 696 -4.81 17.61 -36.21
C PHE A 696 -3.79 16.61 -35.69
N VAL A 697 -3.66 16.53 -34.38
CA VAL A 697 -2.71 15.66 -33.68
C VAL A 697 -3.47 14.86 -32.64
N VAL A 698 -3.27 13.54 -32.62
CA VAL A 698 -3.97 12.58 -31.78
C VAL A 698 -2.94 11.62 -31.19
N THR A 699 -2.87 11.54 -29.88
CA THR A 699 -2.01 10.59 -29.16
C THR A 699 -2.83 9.40 -28.72
N VAL A 700 -2.38 8.20 -29.04
CA VAL A 700 -3.03 6.95 -28.61
C VAL A 700 -2.01 6.01 -27.97
N PRO A 701 -2.42 5.20 -26.98
CA PRO A 701 -1.53 4.21 -26.38
C PRO A 701 -1.19 3.15 -27.43
N LYS A 702 0.07 2.68 -27.45
CA LYS A 702 0.49 1.64 -28.38
C LYS A 702 -0.30 0.34 -28.10
N PRO A 703 -0.98 -0.27 -29.09
CA PRO A 703 -1.69 -1.52 -28.88
C PRO A 703 -0.69 -2.65 -28.60
N ASN A 704 -0.89 -3.35 -27.49
CA ASN A 704 -0.14 -4.55 -27.13
C ASN A 704 -0.49 -5.67 -28.13
N ARG A 705 0.36 -5.92 -29.13
CA ARG A 705 0.22 -7.08 -30.02
C ARG A 705 0.35 -8.37 -29.20
N ARG A 706 -0.76 -9.07 -28.98
CA ARG A 706 -0.80 -10.53 -28.83
C ARG A 706 -0.98 -11.12 -30.24
N PRO A 707 -0.10 -12.00 -30.76
CA PRO A 707 -0.48 -12.84 -31.88
C PRO A 707 -1.44 -13.91 -31.35
N ASN A 708 -2.58 -14.06 -32.02
CA ASN A 708 -3.65 -15.05 -31.77
C ASN A 708 -4.71 -14.64 -30.74
N LYS A 709 -5.69 -13.86 -31.21
CA LYS A 709 -7.14 -14.14 -31.10
C LYS A 709 -7.90 -13.02 -31.83
N SER A 710 -8.78 -13.39 -32.76
CA SER A 710 -9.71 -12.48 -33.42
C SER A 710 -10.71 -11.95 -32.39
N VAL A 711 -10.60 -10.67 -32.03
CA VAL A 711 -11.61 -9.97 -31.23
C VAL A 711 -11.93 -8.65 -31.93
N SER A 712 -13.23 -8.42 -32.11
CA SER A 712 -13.85 -7.20 -32.59
C SER A 712 -13.34 -5.98 -31.80
N HIS A 713 -12.82 -4.99 -32.52
CA HIS A 713 -12.24 -3.78 -31.95
C HIS A 713 -13.31 -2.86 -31.35
N THR A 714 -13.38 -2.83 -30.02
CA THR A 714 -13.99 -1.71 -29.28
C THR A 714 -12.94 -0.60 -29.11
N SER A 715 -13.37 0.64 -29.32
CA SER A 715 -12.60 1.89 -29.35
C SER A 715 -11.41 1.95 -28.38
N SER A 716 -10.19 2.09 -28.91
CA SER A 716 -9.02 2.51 -28.13
C SER A 716 -9.19 3.96 -27.68
N GLN A 717 -9.21 4.21 -26.37
CA GLN A 717 -9.31 5.57 -25.82
C GLN A 717 -8.16 6.46 -26.32
N ILE A 718 -8.51 7.64 -26.83
CA ILE A 718 -7.56 8.70 -27.21
C ILE A 718 -7.01 9.31 -25.91
N LEU A 719 -5.69 9.40 -25.77
CA LEU A 719 -5.02 9.99 -24.60
C LEU A 719 -5.09 11.52 -24.61
N ASP A 720 -4.76 12.13 -25.75
CA ASP A 720 -4.85 13.57 -25.98
C ASP A 720 -5.11 13.82 -27.47
N SER A 721 -5.80 14.92 -27.78
CA SER A 721 -5.94 15.41 -29.15
C SER A 721 -6.02 16.92 -29.18
N TYR A 722 -5.35 17.55 -30.13
CA TYR A 722 -5.39 18.99 -30.31
C TYR A 722 -5.32 19.41 -31.78
N GLN A 723 -5.72 20.65 -32.03
CA GLN A 723 -5.68 21.30 -33.33
C GLN A 723 -4.69 22.46 -33.28
N THR A 724 -3.91 22.66 -34.34
CA THR A 724 -3.02 23.83 -34.48
C THR A 724 -3.04 24.32 -35.92
N PRO A 725 -2.81 25.61 -36.19
CA PRO A 725 -2.73 26.11 -37.56
C PRO A 725 -1.65 25.37 -38.35
N TYR A 726 -1.99 24.85 -39.53
CA TYR A 726 -1.03 24.19 -40.38
C TYR A 726 -0.04 25.23 -40.92
N PRO A 727 1.29 25.04 -40.76
CA PRO A 727 2.24 25.97 -41.33
C PRO A 727 2.13 25.94 -42.88
N LYS A 728 1.59 27.01 -43.48
CA LYS A 728 1.32 27.12 -44.93
C LYS A 728 2.59 26.80 -45.75
N HIS A 729 2.44 26.04 -46.84
CA HIS A 729 3.51 25.57 -47.73
C HIS A 729 4.56 24.62 -47.11
N SER A 730 4.28 24.01 -45.96
CA SER A 730 5.10 22.91 -45.42
C SER A 730 4.72 21.61 -46.13
N CYS A 731 5.70 20.78 -46.48
CA CYS A 731 5.46 19.39 -46.88
C CYS A 731 5.83 18.49 -45.70
N PHE A 732 4.85 17.99 -44.96
CA PHE A 732 5.07 16.88 -44.03
C PHE A 732 5.27 15.63 -44.88
N THR A 733 6.47 15.42 -45.39
CA THR A 733 6.90 14.10 -45.83
C THR A 733 7.89 13.67 -44.77
N ILE A 734 7.48 12.76 -43.88
CA ILE A 734 8.35 12.24 -42.83
C ILE A 734 9.52 11.54 -43.52
N LYS A 735 10.65 12.23 -43.60
CA LYS A 735 11.94 11.65 -44.00
C LYS A 735 12.74 11.17 -42.76
N THR A 736 12.23 11.43 -41.57
CA THR A 736 12.95 11.38 -40.30
C THR A 736 12.06 10.80 -39.20
N GLU A 737 12.53 9.78 -38.47
CA GLU A 737 11.84 9.28 -37.28
C GLU A 737 11.77 10.36 -36.17
N SER A 738 10.82 10.22 -35.25
CA SER A 738 10.83 10.98 -33.99
C SER A 738 12.06 10.61 -33.18
N VAL A 739 12.82 11.60 -32.73
CA VAL A 739 13.99 11.41 -31.87
C VAL A 739 13.68 12.08 -30.53
N HIS A 740 13.52 11.27 -29.48
CA HIS A 740 13.16 11.73 -28.12
C HIS A 740 11.97 12.72 -28.08
N GLY A 741 10.94 12.43 -28.88
CA GLY A 741 9.71 13.21 -28.92
C GLY A 741 9.75 14.47 -29.81
N LEU A 742 10.88 14.77 -30.46
CA LEU A 742 10.99 15.83 -31.45
C LEU A 742 10.89 15.29 -32.87
N ILE A 743 10.20 16.05 -33.73
CA ILE A 743 10.03 15.74 -35.15
C ILE A 743 10.60 16.88 -35.97
N CYS A 744 11.50 16.59 -36.92
CA CYS A 744 12.10 17.59 -37.79
C CYS A 744 11.57 17.46 -39.23
N PHE A 745 11.14 18.57 -39.81
CA PHE A 745 10.72 18.66 -41.22
C PHE A 745 11.24 19.94 -41.85
N GLN A 746 10.92 20.18 -43.14
CA GLN A 746 11.41 21.35 -43.86
C GLN A 746 10.31 22.05 -44.67
N ARG A 747 10.42 23.38 -44.77
CA ARG A 747 9.63 24.23 -45.65
C ARG A 747 10.57 24.81 -46.71
N GLY A 748 10.52 24.26 -47.92
CA GLY A 748 11.51 24.55 -48.97
C GLY A 748 12.92 24.23 -48.46
N THR A 749 13.70 25.27 -48.20
CA THR A 749 15.08 25.19 -47.70
C THR A 749 15.24 25.58 -46.22
N LYS A 750 14.14 25.88 -45.51
CA LYS A 750 14.14 26.20 -44.08
C LYS A 750 13.78 24.97 -43.24
N PRO A 751 14.68 24.46 -42.38
CA PRO A 751 14.37 23.40 -41.42
C PRO A 751 13.43 23.90 -40.32
N ILE A 752 12.54 23.04 -39.83
CA ILE A 752 11.60 23.31 -38.73
C ILE A 752 11.61 22.11 -37.80
N VAL A 753 11.84 22.35 -36.52
CA VAL A 753 11.72 21.34 -35.47
C VAL A 753 10.39 21.54 -34.75
N TRP A 754 9.65 20.47 -34.57
CA TRP A 754 8.36 20.45 -33.92
C TRP A 754 8.42 19.60 -32.66
N ASN A 755 7.97 20.19 -31.54
CA ASN A 755 7.68 19.50 -30.31
C ASN A 755 6.15 19.31 -30.21
N PRO A 756 5.62 18.11 -30.45
CA PRO A 756 4.19 17.84 -30.37
C PRO A 756 3.61 18.01 -28.97
N THR A 757 4.39 17.75 -27.91
CA THR A 757 3.95 17.90 -26.52
C THR A 757 3.75 19.38 -26.16
N MET A 758 4.73 20.23 -26.51
CA MET A 758 4.65 21.67 -26.24
C MET A 758 3.80 22.43 -27.26
N ARG A 759 3.34 21.76 -28.32
CA ARG A 759 2.61 22.36 -29.45
C ARG A 759 3.38 23.51 -30.13
N LYS A 760 4.71 23.52 -30.02
CA LYS A 760 5.61 24.58 -30.52
C LYS A 760 6.36 24.14 -31.77
N PHE A 761 6.36 25.01 -32.78
CA PHE A 761 7.20 24.89 -33.97
C PHE A 761 8.36 25.88 -33.86
N LYS A 762 9.59 25.41 -33.97
CA LYS A 762 10.80 26.25 -33.99
C LYS A 762 11.39 26.24 -35.40
N PRO A 763 11.18 27.30 -36.21
CA PRO A 763 11.85 27.44 -37.49
C PRO A 763 13.34 27.73 -37.28
N LEU A 764 14.21 27.02 -37.98
CA LEU A 764 15.66 27.20 -37.92
C LEU A 764 16.15 28.11 -39.06
N ARG A 765 17.29 28.77 -38.86
CA ARG A 765 17.94 29.59 -39.90
C ARG A 765 18.30 28.72 -41.11
N LYS A 766 18.19 29.27 -42.33
CA LYS A 766 18.59 28.57 -43.56
C LYS A 766 20.09 28.21 -43.47
N PRO A 767 20.50 26.95 -43.70
CA PRO A 767 21.89 26.54 -43.59
C PRO A 767 22.80 27.32 -44.54
N ASP A 768 22.39 27.47 -45.80
CA ASP A 768 23.16 28.15 -46.85
C ASP A 768 22.21 28.85 -47.83
N LYS A 769 22.51 30.08 -48.26
CA LYS A 769 21.70 30.79 -49.26
C LYS A 769 21.79 30.16 -50.65
N SER A 770 22.91 29.52 -51.00
CA SER A 770 23.21 28.93 -52.32
C SER A 770 22.54 27.57 -52.59
N TRP A 771 22.03 26.88 -51.58
CA TRP A 771 21.37 25.58 -51.76
C TRP A 771 19.89 25.79 -52.12
N GLU A 772 19.48 25.25 -53.27
CA GLU A 772 18.12 25.33 -53.80
C GLU A 772 17.22 24.22 -53.25
N SER A 773 17.78 23.03 -52.99
CA SER A 773 17.04 21.90 -52.41
C SER A 773 17.82 21.21 -51.30
N LEU A 774 17.21 21.12 -50.11
CA LEU A 774 17.81 20.57 -48.90
C LEU A 774 17.13 19.24 -48.47
N THR A 775 17.86 18.37 -47.77
CA THR A 775 17.30 17.34 -46.88
C THR A 775 17.85 17.54 -45.46
N VAL A 776 16.97 17.40 -44.47
CA VAL A 776 17.28 17.57 -43.05
C VAL A 776 17.10 16.26 -42.29
N PHE A 777 17.96 16.05 -41.30
CA PHE A 777 17.93 14.91 -40.40
C PHE A 777 18.02 15.37 -38.95
N LEU A 778 17.36 14.64 -38.05
CA LEU A 778 17.43 14.87 -36.62
C LEU A 778 18.21 13.73 -35.97
N GLY A 779 19.19 14.06 -35.15
CA GLY A 779 19.93 13.12 -34.32
C GLY A 779 20.03 13.63 -32.89
N TYR A 780 20.30 12.71 -31.98
CA TYR A 780 20.56 13.01 -30.57
C TYR A 780 21.96 12.54 -30.23
N ASP A 781 22.80 13.43 -29.73
CA ASP A 781 24.14 13.06 -29.26
C ASP A 781 24.04 12.58 -27.80
N PRO A 782 24.26 11.29 -27.50
CA PRO A 782 24.15 10.75 -26.15
C PRO A 782 25.28 11.23 -25.23
N LEU A 783 26.43 11.66 -25.77
CA LEU A 783 27.57 12.14 -24.99
C LEU A 783 27.33 13.58 -24.52
N GLU A 784 26.94 14.45 -25.45
CA GLU A 784 26.68 15.87 -25.18
C GLU A 784 25.22 16.14 -24.75
N ARG A 785 24.36 15.13 -24.79
CA ARG A 785 22.91 15.20 -24.51
C ARG A 785 22.15 16.26 -25.31
N THR A 786 22.64 16.60 -26.49
CA THR A 786 22.10 17.66 -27.33
C THR A 786 21.47 17.09 -28.59
N HIS A 787 20.37 17.72 -29.01
CA HIS A 787 19.77 17.43 -30.31
C HIS A 787 20.55 18.16 -31.40
N LYS A 788 20.84 17.47 -32.49
CA LYS A 788 21.56 18.02 -33.64
C LYS A 788 20.74 17.84 -34.91
N VAL A 789 20.64 18.91 -35.69
CA VAL A 789 20.02 18.89 -37.01
C VAL A 789 21.13 18.88 -38.05
N VAL A 790 21.12 17.86 -38.91
CA VAL A 790 22.05 17.73 -40.03
C VAL A 790 21.33 18.12 -41.31
N ALA A 791 21.96 18.96 -42.12
CA ALA A 791 21.41 19.49 -43.36
C ALA A 791 22.38 19.22 -44.51
N MET A 792 21.89 18.64 -45.60
CA MET A 792 22.67 18.31 -46.80
C MET A 792 21.91 18.68 -48.09
N PRO A 793 22.61 19.08 -49.17
CA PRO A 793 21.98 19.31 -50.47
C PRO A 793 21.49 17.97 -51.03
N CYS A 794 20.36 17.99 -51.74
CA CYS A 794 19.69 16.76 -52.21
C CYS A 794 19.46 16.70 -53.72
N ASP A 795 20.05 17.65 -54.44
CA ASP A 795 20.05 17.84 -55.88
C ASP A 795 21.45 17.64 -56.49
N LYS A 796 22.50 17.82 -55.70
CA LYS A 796 23.90 17.61 -56.10
C LYS A 796 24.67 16.81 -55.06
N ALA A 797 25.55 15.92 -55.51
CA ALA A 797 26.49 15.24 -54.64
C ALA A 797 27.44 16.27 -54.00
N SER A 798 27.51 16.26 -52.67
CA SER A 798 28.33 17.17 -51.90
C SER A 798 29.10 16.38 -50.84
N ASP A 799 30.33 16.80 -50.61
CA ASP A 799 31.17 16.38 -49.51
C ASP A 799 31.01 17.31 -48.30
N GLU A 800 30.01 18.20 -48.28
CA GLU A 800 29.78 19.14 -47.18
C GLU A 800 28.39 18.92 -46.57
N CYS A 801 28.35 18.64 -45.27
CA CYS A 801 27.14 18.64 -44.46
C CYS A 801 27.18 19.79 -43.45
N ARG A 802 26.02 20.37 -43.13
CA ARG A 802 25.91 21.39 -42.09
C ARG A 802 25.22 20.82 -40.88
N ILE A 803 25.77 21.07 -39.70
CA ILE A 803 25.23 20.59 -38.44
C ILE A 803 24.85 21.80 -37.58
N LEU A 804 23.67 21.75 -36.96
CA LEU A 804 23.21 22.73 -35.99
C LEU A 804 22.90 22.00 -34.68
N THR A 805 23.47 22.46 -33.57
CA THR A 805 23.14 21.96 -32.23
C THR A 805 22.01 22.81 -31.64
N LEU A 806 20.97 22.16 -31.09
CA LEU A 806 19.83 22.81 -30.46
C LEU A 806 20.08 22.91 -28.94
N GLY A 807 20.01 24.11 -28.33
CA GLY A 807 20.04 24.26 -26.86
C GLY A 807 20.63 25.54 -26.26
N SER A 808 21.44 26.33 -26.99
CA SER A 808 22.07 27.55 -26.45
C SER A 808 21.70 28.78 -27.27
N ALA A 809 21.10 29.79 -26.63
CA ALA A 809 20.61 31.01 -27.28
C ALA A 809 21.72 31.80 -28.03
N ASP A 810 22.98 31.63 -27.63
CA ASP A 810 24.13 32.37 -28.16
C ASP A 810 24.99 31.59 -29.19
N GLN A 811 24.61 30.36 -29.55
CA GLN A 811 25.38 29.50 -30.48
C GLN A 811 24.54 28.79 -31.57
N GLU A 812 23.43 29.37 -32.03
CA GLU A 812 22.65 28.83 -33.16
C GLU A 812 23.31 29.12 -34.54
N SER A 813 24.58 28.75 -34.73
CA SER A 813 25.30 28.85 -35.99
C SER A 813 25.53 27.47 -36.62
N TRP A 814 25.25 27.35 -37.93
CA TRP A 814 25.55 26.13 -38.68
C TRP A 814 27.06 25.94 -38.81
N ARG A 815 27.57 24.78 -38.36
CA ARG A 815 28.95 24.36 -38.61
C ARG A 815 29.02 23.48 -39.86
N THR A 816 29.99 23.72 -40.73
CA THR A 816 30.26 22.88 -41.90
C THR A 816 31.16 21.72 -41.49
N VAL A 817 30.78 20.51 -41.88
CA VAL A 817 31.54 19.27 -41.68
C VAL A 817 31.72 18.63 -43.05
N LYS A 818 32.95 18.25 -43.38
CA LYS A 818 33.22 17.53 -44.61
C LYS A 818 32.99 16.04 -44.43
N THR A 819 32.30 15.42 -45.36
CA THR A 819 32.11 13.98 -45.45
C THR A 819 33.16 13.39 -46.37
N ASN A 820 33.63 12.18 -46.08
CA ASN A 820 34.73 11.54 -46.82
C ASN A 820 34.43 11.31 -48.31
N TYR A 821 33.16 11.32 -48.71
CA TYR A 821 32.72 11.10 -50.08
C TYR A 821 31.68 12.14 -50.50
N LYS A 822 31.76 12.59 -51.75
CA LYS A 822 30.68 13.38 -52.36
C LYS A 822 29.47 12.49 -52.57
N HIS A 823 28.37 12.82 -51.90
CA HIS A 823 27.13 12.06 -52.01
C HIS A 823 25.94 12.99 -51.82
N HIS A 824 24.74 12.54 -52.19
CA HIS A 824 23.52 13.22 -51.78
C HIS A 824 22.54 12.24 -51.17
N PRO A 825 21.69 12.67 -50.22
CA PRO A 825 20.62 11.83 -49.70
C PRO A 825 19.67 11.37 -50.80
N SER A 826 19.28 10.08 -50.81
CA SER A 826 18.28 9.59 -51.75
C SER A 826 16.91 10.18 -51.43
N ARG A 827 16.18 10.66 -52.45
CA ARG A 827 14.87 11.32 -52.26
C ARG A 827 13.73 10.35 -51.95
N GLY A 828 13.93 9.04 -52.12
CA GLY A 828 12.87 8.03 -52.01
C GLY A 828 11.79 8.18 -53.10
N ASN A 829 11.08 7.09 -53.41
CA ASN A 829 10.01 7.13 -54.40
C ASN A 829 8.67 7.45 -53.73
N ARG A 830 7.85 8.35 -54.30
CA ARG A 830 6.55 8.81 -53.73
C ARG A 830 5.55 7.67 -53.41
N LYS A 831 5.75 6.48 -54.00
CA LYS A 831 4.91 5.29 -53.79
C LYS A 831 5.35 4.39 -52.63
N ASN A 832 6.60 4.48 -52.16
CA ASN A 832 7.16 3.52 -51.19
C ASN A 832 7.47 4.14 -49.82
N ASN A 833 7.02 5.36 -49.54
CA ASN A 833 6.97 6.01 -48.22
C ASN A 833 8.17 5.85 -47.26
N TYR A 834 9.39 5.59 -47.73
CA TYR A 834 10.56 5.42 -46.86
C TYR A 834 11.85 5.87 -47.54
N GLY A 835 12.44 6.96 -47.03
CA GLY A 835 13.88 7.10 -46.93
C GLY A 835 14.22 6.87 -45.46
N PRO A 836 14.76 5.71 -45.05
CA PRO A 836 14.95 5.37 -43.65
C PRO A 836 16.13 6.19 -43.13
N CYS A 837 15.82 7.31 -42.49
CA CYS A 837 16.77 7.96 -41.61
C CYS A 837 16.46 7.57 -40.16
N ARG A 838 17.43 6.94 -39.49
CA ARG A 838 17.29 6.50 -38.10
C ARG A 838 18.50 6.94 -37.29
N CYS A 839 18.25 7.50 -36.11
CA CYS A 839 19.29 7.79 -35.13
C CYS A 839 19.30 6.65 -34.11
N ILE A 840 20.41 5.91 -34.01
CA ILE A 840 20.60 4.82 -33.04
C ILE A 840 21.88 5.11 -32.27
N ASN A 841 21.77 5.26 -30.95
CA ASN A 841 22.89 5.48 -30.02
C ASN A 841 23.86 6.58 -30.48
N GLY A 842 23.33 7.74 -30.90
CA GLY A 842 24.15 8.86 -31.35
C GLY A 842 24.57 8.84 -32.80
N VAL A 843 24.30 7.75 -33.53
CA VAL A 843 24.72 7.62 -34.92
C VAL A 843 23.54 7.72 -35.87
N LEU A 844 23.66 8.60 -36.86
CA LEU A 844 22.67 8.81 -37.90
C LEU A 844 22.91 7.84 -39.07
N TYR A 845 21.90 7.07 -39.42
CA TYR A 845 21.87 6.18 -40.58
C TYR A 845 20.93 6.77 -41.61
N TYR A 846 21.34 6.90 -42.87
CA TYR A 846 20.47 7.35 -43.96
C TYR A 846 20.89 6.75 -45.31
N LEU A 847 19.96 6.73 -46.27
CA LEU A 847 20.23 6.33 -47.65
C LEU A 847 20.91 7.46 -48.42
N ALA A 848 22.01 7.14 -49.10
CA ALA A 848 22.78 8.05 -49.93
C ALA A 848 22.99 7.48 -51.35
N GLU A 849 23.11 8.36 -52.33
CA GLU A 849 23.46 8.02 -53.72
C GLU A 849 24.83 8.63 -54.06
N ILE A 850 25.71 7.80 -54.65
CA ILE A 850 27.07 8.14 -55.10
C ILE A 850 27.21 7.58 -56.51
N ASP A 851 27.49 8.43 -57.50
CA ASP A 851 27.77 8.08 -58.91
C ASP A 851 27.03 6.83 -59.42
N ARG A 852 25.69 6.94 -59.49
CA ARG A 852 24.73 5.92 -59.99
C ARG A 852 24.58 4.63 -59.17
N HIS A 853 25.15 4.53 -57.97
CA HIS A 853 24.90 3.44 -57.02
C HIS A 853 24.14 3.92 -55.77
N ARG A 854 23.12 3.14 -55.32
CA ARG A 854 22.38 3.37 -54.08
C ARG A 854 23.06 2.65 -52.92
N LEU A 855 23.39 3.37 -51.84
CA LEU A 855 24.08 2.84 -50.65
C LEU A 855 23.37 3.28 -49.36
N ILE A 856 23.44 2.48 -48.30
CA ILE A 856 23.05 2.88 -46.93
C ILE A 856 24.33 3.34 -46.23
N GLY A 857 24.40 4.61 -45.80
CA GLY A 857 25.63 5.22 -45.28
C GLY A 857 25.67 5.36 -43.75
N LYS A 858 26.85 5.09 -43.17
CA LYS A 858 27.43 5.68 -41.96
C LYS A 858 28.75 6.37 -42.38
N PHE A 859 29.43 7.09 -41.48
CA PHE A 859 30.89 7.23 -41.56
C PHE A 859 31.52 5.81 -41.49
N ALA A 860 31.62 5.12 -42.64
CA ALA A 860 32.43 3.94 -43.02
C ALA A 860 31.79 3.26 -44.26
N PHE A 861 32.62 2.79 -45.20
CA PHE A 861 32.27 2.39 -46.58
C PHE A 861 32.25 0.85 -46.81
N LEU A 862 31.78 0.45 -48.01
CA LEU A 862 31.83 -0.85 -48.75
C LEU A 862 30.59 -1.78 -48.59
N GLY A 863 30.00 -2.43 -49.61
CA GLY A 863 30.22 -2.57 -51.06
C GLY A 863 29.09 -3.45 -51.66
N HIS A 864 28.86 -3.42 -52.98
CA HIS A 864 27.64 -3.91 -53.65
C HIS A 864 27.77 -5.35 -54.22
N SER A 865 26.75 -6.20 -54.06
CA SER A 865 26.38 -7.18 -55.09
C SER A 865 24.87 -7.46 -55.09
N ASN A 866 24.30 -7.57 -56.29
CA ASN A 866 22.88 -7.79 -56.56
C ASN A 866 22.51 -9.26 -56.34
N VAL A 867 21.60 -9.60 -55.40
CA VAL A 867 20.52 -10.60 -55.52
C VAL A 867 19.50 -10.34 -54.39
N LYS A 868 18.21 -10.56 -54.69
CA LYS A 868 17.04 -10.36 -53.80
C LYS A 868 17.19 -11.04 -52.42
N ASN A 869 16.78 -10.30 -51.38
CA ASN A 869 16.35 -10.75 -50.03
C ASN A 869 17.36 -10.95 -48.87
N SER A 870 18.59 -10.44 -48.91
CA SER A 870 19.38 -10.23 -47.67
C SER A 870 20.58 -9.29 -47.91
N LEU A 871 20.85 -8.37 -46.99
CA LEU A 871 22.05 -7.51 -46.97
C LEU A 871 22.93 -7.89 -45.77
N PRO A 872 24.06 -8.59 -45.94
CA PRO A 872 25.00 -8.84 -44.86
C PRO A 872 25.88 -7.61 -44.59
N MET A 873 26.21 -7.37 -43.32
CA MET A 873 27.12 -6.31 -42.87
C MET A 873 28.24 -6.94 -42.02
N TRP A 874 29.48 -6.51 -42.22
CA TRP A 874 30.65 -6.98 -41.47
C TRP A 874 31.14 -5.87 -40.52
N VAL A 875 31.43 -6.20 -39.26
CA VAL A 875 31.89 -5.25 -38.24
C VAL A 875 33.29 -5.68 -37.75
N LEU A 876 34.24 -4.74 -37.72
CA LEU A 876 35.57 -4.94 -37.15
C LEU A 876 35.54 -4.50 -35.67
N GLU A 877 35.67 -5.43 -34.73
CA GLU A 877 35.77 -5.11 -33.30
C GLU A 877 37.23 -4.92 -32.89
N GLY A 878 37.66 -3.66 -32.69
CA GLY A 878 38.81 -3.27 -31.86
C GLY A 878 40.21 -3.80 -32.25
N GLU A 879 41.20 -2.89 -32.27
CA GLU A 879 42.61 -3.06 -32.67
C GLU A 879 43.48 -4.12 -31.94
N LYS A 880 42.93 -5.10 -31.19
CA LYS A 880 43.75 -6.15 -30.53
C LYS A 880 43.35 -7.61 -30.77
N LYS A 881 42.29 -7.91 -31.53
CA LYS A 881 41.96 -9.28 -31.95
C LYS A 881 41.40 -9.24 -33.37
N GLY A 882 42.23 -9.53 -34.37
CA GLY A 882 41.84 -9.53 -35.79
C GLY A 882 40.93 -10.69 -36.19
N GLU A 883 39.76 -10.84 -35.57
CA GLU A 883 38.74 -11.82 -35.93
C GLU A 883 37.44 -11.13 -36.40
N TRP A 884 36.84 -11.67 -37.47
CA TRP A 884 35.62 -11.17 -38.09
C TRP A 884 34.39 -11.81 -37.47
N SER A 885 33.40 -11.02 -37.05
CA SER A 885 32.08 -11.53 -36.65
C SER A 885 31.01 -11.19 -37.70
N THR A 886 30.29 -12.23 -38.14
CA THR A 886 29.16 -12.13 -39.07
C THR A 886 27.86 -11.88 -38.32
N TYR A 887 27.22 -10.74 -38.59
CA TYR A 887 25.85 -10.47 -38.13
C TYR A 887 24.88 -10.54 -39.31
N ASN A 888 24.05 -11.59 -39.33
CA ASN A 888 22.91 -11.69 -40.23
C ASN A 888 21.76 -10.83 -39.71
N PHE A 889 21.60 -9.62 -40.23
CA PHE A 889 20.36 -8.87 -40.06
C PHE A 889 19.38 -9.25 -41.17
N LEU A 890 18.24 -9.84 -40.78
CA LEU A 890 17.09 -9.97 -41.66
C LEU A 890 16.70 -8.56 -42.17
N PRO A 891 16.36 -8.38 -43.46
CA PRO A 891 15.73 -7.14 -43.90
C PRO A 891 14.51 -6.93 -43.01
N LEU A 892 14.37 -5.72 -42.44
CA LEU A 892 13.27 -5.33 -41.55
C LEU A 892 11.91 -5.50 -42.26
N SER A 893 11.45 -6.73 -42.33
CA SER A 893 10.13 -7.20 -42.71
C SER A 893 9.27 -7.45 -41.47
N HIS A 894 9.76 -7.06 -40.28
CA HIS A 894 8.99 -7.02 -39.04
C HIS A 894 8.29 -5.67 -38.81
N TYR A 895 7.69 -5.11 -39.86
CA TYR A 895 6.34 -4.57 -39.80
C TYR A 895 5.58 -5.19 -40.97
N ASP A 896 5.25 -6.47 -40.80
CA ASP A 896 4.07 -7.12 -41.34
C ASP A 896 3.55 -6.52 -42.67
N ARG A 897 4.11 -7.00 -43.78
CA ARG A 897 3.61 -6.76 -45.15
C ARG A 897 2.17 -7.26 -45.37
N ARG A 898 1.49 -7.83 -44.36
CA ARG A 898 0.04 -8.10 -44.39
C ARG A 898 -0.81 -6.92 -43.89
N LEU A 899 -0.19 -5.85 -43.38
CA LEU A 899 -0.91 -4.65 -42.93
C LEU A 899 -1.27 -3.67 -44.05
N GLU A 900 -0.63 -3.79 -45.22
CA GLU A 900 -0.97 -2.96 -46.39
C GLU A 900 -2.24 -3.42 -47.11
N PHE A 901 -2.81 -4.58 -46.77
CA PHE A 901 -4.07 -5.03 -47.39
C PHE A 901 -5.22 -5.33 -46.43
N HIS A 902 -5.04 -5.32 -45.10
CA HIS A 902 -6.15 -5.55 -44.16
C HIS A 902 -6.12 -4.73 -42.85
N PHE A 903 -5.69 -3.47 -42.88
CA PHE A 903 -6.22 -2.49 -41.91
C PHE A 903 -7.26 -1.60 -42.59
N LYS A 904 -8.52 -2.03 -42.56
CA LYS A 904 -9.64 -1.09 -42.60
C LYS A 904 -9.63 -0.42 -41.20
N LEU A 905 -8.94 0.71 -41.08
CA LEU A 905 -8.94 1.51 -39.85
C LEU A 905 -10.36 2.11 -39.69
N ILE A 906 -11.26 1.40 -39.00
CA ILE A 906 -12.68 1.77 -38.86
C ILE A 906 -12.88 2.88 -37.80
N GLY A 907 -11.84 3.31 -37.06
CA GLY A 907 -12.02 4.34 -36.04
C GLY A 907 -10.72 5.01 -35.59
N VAL A 908 -10.40 6.17 -36.18
CA VAL A 908 -9.65 7.25 -35.49
C VAL A 908 -10.48 8.53 -35.46
N ALA A 909 -11.46 8.65 -36.35
CA ALA A 909 -12.39 9.77 -36.40
C ALA A 909 -13.82 9.24 -36.43
N ASP A 910 -14.30 8.74 -35.29
CA ASP A 910 -15.72 8.42 -35.10
C ASP A 910 -16.59 9.70 -35.25
N LYS A 911 -17.91 9.54 -35.36
CA LYS A 911 -18.82 10.70 -35.51
C LYS A 911 -18.61 11.74 -34.40
N GLY A 912 -18.34 11.29 -33.17
CA GLY A 912 -18.04 12.16 -32.04
C GLY A 912 -16.75 12.99 -32.23
N PHE A 913 -15.64 12.37 -32.66
CA PHE A 913 -14.40 13.08 -32.96
C PHE A 913 -14.56 14.05 -34.13
N ARG A 914 -15.31 13.69 -35.17
CA ARG A 914 -15.60 14.58 -36.31
C ARG A 914 -16.43 15.79 -35.91
N GLN A 915 -17.49 15.59 -35.13
CA GLN A 915 -18.32 16.69 -34.60
C GLN A 915 -17.52 17.60 -33.65
N ARG A 916 -16.76 17.04 -32.69
CA ARG A 916 -15.93 17.82 -31.76
C ARG A 916 -14.90 18.70 -32.47
N ASN A 917 -14.42 18.27 -33.64
CA ASN A 917 -13.35 18.95 -34.36
C ASN A 917 -13.82 19.67 -35.65
N GLY A 918 -15.13 19.71 -35.92
CA GLY A 918 -15.70 20.38 -37.08
C GLY A 918 -15.33 19.76 -38.44
N LEU A 919 -15.12 18.44 -38.48
CA LEU A 919 -14.77 17.69 -39.70
C LEU A 919 -16.06 17.14 -40.35
N GLY A 920 -16.23 17.31 -41.67
CA GLY A 920 -17.43 16.85 -42.38
C GLY A 920 -17.59 15.32 -42.36
N GLU A 921 -18.83 14.81 -42.30
CA GLU A 921 -19.10 13.38 -42.07
C GLU A 921 -18.63 12.45 -43.21
N ASP A 922 -18.63 12.93 -44.48
CA ASP A 922 -18.40 12.07 -45.65
C ASP A 922 -17.06 12.27 -46.38
N LYS A 923 -16.16 13.13 -45.86
CA LYS A 923 -14.86 13.37 -46.51
C LYS A 923 -13.78 12.41 -45.96
N PRO A 924 -13.03 11.70 -46.84
CA PRO A 924 -11.89 10.90 -46.41
C PRO A 924 -10.75 11.81 -45.94
N LEU A 925 -10.21 11.51 -44.76
CA LEU A 925 -9.04 12.20 -44.22
C LEU A 925 -7.82 11.88 -45.10
N ARG A 926 -7.22 12.90 -45.72
CA ARG A 926 -6.05 12.73 -46.60
C ARG A 926 -4.77 13.02 -45.83
N GLY A 927 -3.72 12.24 -46.09
CA GLY A 927 -2.38 12.50 -45.55
C GLY A 927 -2.18 12.13 -44.07
N ILE A 928 -2.84 11.06 -43.59
CA ILE A 928 -2.62 10.54 -42.24
C ILE A 928 -1.19 10.00 -42.12
N GLN A 929 -0.49 10.46 -41.08
CA GLN A 929 0.86 10.03 -40.74
C GLN A 929 0.92 9.58 -39.28
N TYR A 930 1.85 8.68 -38.98
CA TYR A 930 2.07 8.18 -37.62
C TYR A 930 3.55 8.17 -37.26
N SER A 931 3.86 8.34 -35.98
CA SER A 931 5.22 8.25 -35.44
C SER A 931 5.28 7.28 -34.25
N PRO A 932 6.07 6.19 -34.33
CA PRO A 932 6.32 5.31 -33.20
C PRO A 932 7.36 5.95 -32.26
N ASN A 933 7.15 5.82 -30.94
CA ASN A 933 8.05 6.32 -29.87
C ASN A 933 7.99 7.84 -29.64
N HIS A 934 6.82 8.36 -29.31
CA HIS A 934 6.71 9.65 -28.62
C HIS A 934 6.80 9.42 -27.11
N VAL A 935 7.83 9.97 -26.46
CA VAL A 935 8.07 9.89 -25.00
C VAL A 935 7.91 11.30 -24.43
N GLU A 936 7.18 11.42 -23.31
CA GLU A 936 7.00 12.69 -22.60
C GLU A 936 8.16 12.94 -21.64
N THR A 937 9.11 13.81 -22.02
CA THR A 937 9.87 14.68 -21.10
C THR A 937 10.77 15.64 -21.89
N LEU A 938 10.38 16.92 -22.03
CA LEU A 938 11.29 18.00 -22.41
C LEU A 938 10.83 19.31 -21.75
N LEU A 939 11.40 19.62 -20.58
CA LEU A 939 11.48 20.98 -20.05
C LEU A 939 12.84 21.53 -20.48
N SER A 940 12.86 22.37 -21.53
CA SER A 940 13.93 23.38 -21.84
C SER A 940 14.04 23.81 -23.32
N LEU A 941 13.06 23.54 -24.22
CA LEU A 941 13.06 24.10 -25.59
C LEU A 941 12.14 25.30 -25.80
#